data_AF-A0AAD8EGE1-F1
#
_entry.id   AF-A0AAD8EGE1-F1
#
_cell.length_a   1.000
_cell.length_b   1.000
_cell.length_c   1.000
_cell.angle_alpha   90.00
_cell.angle_beta   90.00
_cell.angle_gamma   90.00
#
_symmetry.space_group_name_H-M   'P 1'
#
loop_
_entity.id
_entity.type
_entity.pdbx_description
1 polymer ?
#
loop_
_entity_poly.entity_id
_entity_poly.type
_entity_poly.pdbx_seq_one_letter_code
_entity_poly.pdbx_strand_id
1 'polypeptide(L)'
;MGRKASFTSSKKKGPGRKSKKQGEPSLPKHLTDQGKVTKPLSHRQKQRGIEKSKKARTNIRKARLGKENKKGTKAVGTLDDIGESDNDGSDDEMAGDDFNPSDSADSEGADSEDEKDSGVSGDDDDDEDDMLPIEKEAKKLKKKEKKQKKLADEELKMNVADRDVFVFPSENEVKEPLGLQDVQRRIKDIVAVLTDFNNQREEGKNVNIFYRSRPEYTELLTADLCTYYSYNNFLMERLMNLFPLSELLEFLEASEVERPMTIRANSLKTRRRDLAQALINRGVNLDPIGKWTKVGLVVYSSTVPVGATPEYLAGHYILQGASSLLPVMALAPQENERILDMCAAPGGKASHIAAIMKNTGVLFANDVNADRIKAVVGNFHRLGVVNSVICCQDGRTFSKMLKGFDRVLLDAPCTGTGVVAKDPSVKTSKTESDITRCFTLQRQLLLEAIDCVKANSPTGGYVVYSTCSVLPEENEWVIDYALKKRDVKLVPTGLDFGTEGFTNFRHHRFHPSLKLARRFYPHTHNMDGFFVAKLKKFSNNIPKSVKNLEEDVNVENQKKEEPHRNRDVRQESSFDEGNNPLEQFVLLAKSAKGAAAVELIKQVLEAPGVHVFGELLDMPNIIELQNGPHANYYNSLHLFAYGTYRQYLENKPQLLELSPVQKKKLQHLTIVTLATKNKCIPYSVLLQELDIKNVRDLEDLIIEAIYADIIHGKLDQKNSQLEVDYAIGRDIQPADLGTIVSTLQEWCNSCETVLSCVETQIIRANAEKNRRLKHKEAIEQEIINIKKTLKTQSQDPDEAMATDTREAVAQGAEKGKKQLKNKGLRGSSKKRVSKPVTSMVSSNRLNKICHSEFQIALYCFTKSC
;
A
#
# COMPACT_ATOMS: atom_id res chain seq x y z
N MET A 1 -59.75 41.35 -5.43
CA MET A 1 -59.99 41.67 -4.00
C MET A 1 -58.98 40.88 -3.16
N GLY A 2 -58.44 41.32 -2.03
CA GLY A 2 -58.46 42.66 -1.43
C GLY A 2 -58.26 42.67 0.10
N ARG A 3 -57.15 43.28 0.58
CA ARG A 3 -56.84 43.64 2.00
C ARG A 3 -56.59 42.44 2.95
N LYS A 4 -55.40 42.29 3.56
CA LYS A 4 -54.71 43.04 4.64
C LYS A 4 -55.13 42.61 6.07
N ALA A 5 -54.22 41.96 6.80
CA ALA A 5 -53.96 42.16 8.22
C ALA A 5 -52.55 41.65 8.58
N SER A 6 -51.88 42.28 9.55
CA SER A 6 -50.51 41.94 9.97
C SER A 6 -50.31 42.31 11.43
N PHE A 7 -49.69 41.45 12.24
CA PHE A 7 -49.16 41.82 13.55
C PHE A 7 -47.87 41.08 13.91
N THR A 8 -47.06 41.72 14.75
CA THR A 8 -45.72 41.29 15.15
C THR A 8 -45.61 41.27 16.68
N SER A 9 -44.85 40.32 17.25
CA SER A 9 -44.35 40.44 18.63
C SER A 9 -43.12 39.57 18.92
N SER A 10 -41.95 40.22 18.90
CA SER A 10 -40.82 40.10 19.83
C SER A 10 -40.63 38.82 20.68
N LYS A 11 -39.45 38.19 20.57
CA LYS A 11 -38.92 37.27 21.59
C LYS A 11 -38.48 38.04 22.85
N LYS A 12 -38.94 37.63 24.04
CA LYS A 12 -38.42 38.18 25.31
C LYS A 12 -36.96 37.78 25.53
N LYS A 13 -36.14 38.71 26.04
CA LYS A 13 -34.74 38.50 26.42
C LYS A 13 -34.64 38.07 27.89
N GLY A 14 -33.70 37.18 28.21
CA GLY A 14 -33.26 36.93 29.59
C GLY A 14 -32.37 38.08 30.12
N PRO A 15 -32.25 38.24 31.46
CA PRO A 15 -31.50 39.35 32.06
C PRO A 15 -29.99 39.16 31.92
N GLY A 16 -29.30 40.18 31.38
CA GLY A 16 -27.85 40.16 31.23
C GLY A 16 -27.11 40.54 32.52
N ARG A 17 -26.00 39.85 32.82
CA ARG A 17 -25.02 40.28 33.84
C ARG A 17 -23.69 40.62 33.17
N LYS A 18 -23.05 41.69 33.65
CA LYS A 18 -21.98 42.41 32.93
C LYS A 18 -20.69 41.59 32.84
N SER A 19 -20.18 41.35 31.62
CA SER A 19 -18.85 40.80 31.37
C SER A 19 -17.77 41.86 31.64
N LYS A 20 -17.06 41.76 32.77
CA LYS A 20 -15.76 42.46 32.94
C LYS A 20 -14.75 41.87 31.95
N LYS A 21 -13.95 42.72 31.30
CA LYS A 21 -12.74 42.26 30.58
C LYS A 21 -11.83 41.52 31.57
N GLN A 22 -11.40 40.31 31.22
CA GLN A 22 -10.19 39.73 31.80
C GLN A 22 -8.99 40.23 30.98
N GLY A 23 -7.87 40.50 31.64
CA GLY A 23 -6.60 40.77 30.97
C GLY A 23 -5.94 39.47 30.50
N GLU A 24 -4.81 39.60 29.80
CA GLU A 24 -4.07 38.44 29.28
C GLU A 24 -3.52 37.55 30.42
N PRO A 25 -3.46 36.22 30.23
CA PRO A 25 -3.06 35.29 31.27
C PRO A 25 -1.55 35.30 31.51
N SER A 26 -1.10 36.09 32.49
CA SER A 26 0.29 36.05 32.97
C SER A 26 0.58 34.74 33.72
N LEU A 27 1.72 34.09 33.40
CA LEU A 27 2.18 32.89 34.10
C LEU A 27 2.56 33.19 35.57
N PRO A 28 2.29 32.28 36.53
CA PRO A 28 2.69 32.47 37.91
C PRO A 28 4.21 32.40 38.06
N LYS A 29 4.80 33.41 38.72
CA LYS A 29 6.26 33.66 38.85
C LYS A 29 7.11 32.56 39.53
N HIS A 30 6.51 31.41 39.85
CA HIS A 30 7.22 30.21 40.33
C HIS A 30 7.89 29.42 39.19
N LEU A 31 7.47 29.62 37.93
CA LEU A 31 8.01 28.91 36.75
C LEU A 31 9.13 29.67 36.01
N THR A 32 9.61 30.78 36.55
CA THR A 32 10.60 31.65 35.89
C THR A 32 11.59 32.25 36.90
N ASP A 33 12.56 31.46 37.36
CA ASP A 33 13.97 31.87 37.27
C ASP A 33 14.94 30.67 37.41
N GLN A 34 16.23 30.92 37.18
CA GLN A 34 17.28 29.91 37.05
C GLN A 34 17.96 29.55 38.38
N GLY A 35 18.44 28.31 38.47
CA GLY A 35 19.66 27.95 39.20
C GLY A 35 19.76 28.26 40.70
N LYS A 36 19.09 27.47 41.56
CA LYS A 36 19.59 27.20 42.92
C LYS A 36 19.11 25.86 43.49
N VAL A 37 19.95 25.26 44.32
CA VAL A 37 19.85 23.85 44.79
C VAL A 37 18.53 23.56 45.50
N THR A 38 17.83 22.51 45.04
CA THR A 38 16.61 22.01 45.68
C THR A 38 16.95 21.26 46.97
N LYS A 39 16.54 21.80 48.13
CA LYS A 39 16.53 21.04 49.38
C LYS A 39 15.56 19.85 49.25
N PRO A 40 15.88 18.65 49.76
CA PRO A 40 15.02 17.48 49.61
C PRO A 40 13.67 17.67 50.32
N LEU A 41 12.59 17.23 49.67
CA LEU A 41 11.24 17.24 50.24
C LEU A 41 11.19 16.50 51.57
N SER A 42 10.60 17.14 52.58
CA SER A 42 10.44 16.58 53.93
C SER A 42 9.72 15.23 53.88
N HIS A 43 10.11 14.31 54.76
CA HIS A 43 9.48 12.98 54.91
C HIS A 43 7.94 13.06 54.95
N ARG A 44 7.41 14.02 55.74
CA ARG A 44 5.97 14.29 55.93
C ARG A 44 5.26 14.76 54.64
N GLN A 45 5.98 15.36 53.69
CA GLN A 45 5.45 15.72 52.37
C GLN A 45 5.46 14.53 51.42
N LYS A 46 6.52 13.71 51.43
CA LYS A 46 6.59 12.45 50.63
C LYS A 46 5.48 11.48 51.05
N GLN A 47 5.31 11.24 52.35
CA GLN A 47 4.25 10.38 52.90
C GLN A 47 2.85 10.84 52.44
N ARG A 48 2.53 12.14 52.53
CA ARG A 48 1.23 12.70 52.07
C ARG A 48 0.97 12.53 50.57
N GLY A 49 2.02 12.46 49.74
CA GLY A 49 1.89 12.11 48.32
C GLY A 49 1.51 10.65 48.10
N ILE A 50 2.18 9.75 48.83
CA ILE A 50 1.94 8.29 48.80
C ILE A 50 0.55 7.95 49.36
N GLU A 51 0.10 8.61 50.41
CA GLU A 51 -1.21 8.39 51.02
C GLU A 51 -2.36 8.77 50.05
N LYS A 52 -2.23 9.90 49.34
CA LYS A 52 -3.20 10.32 48.32
C LYS A 52 -3.26 9.35 47.13
N SER A 53 -2.12 8.80 46.68
CA SER A 53 -2.12 7.82 45.59
C SER A 53 -2.67 6.45 46.02
N LYS A 54 -2.45 6.03 47.28
CA LYS A 54 -3.11 4.85 47.88
C LYS A 54 -4.63 5.02 47.97
N LYS A 55 -5.14 6.18 48.43
CA LYS A 55 -6.59 6.50 48.45
C LYS A 55 -7.23 6.54 47.06
N ALA A 56 -6.51 7.07 46.05
CA ALA A 56 -6.98 7.03 44.66
C ALA A 56 -7.09 5.59 44.12
N ARG A 57 -6.07 4.74 44.34
CA ARG A 57 -6.07 3.33 43.89
C ARG A 57 -7.15 2.48 44.55
N THR A 58 -7.45 2.70 45.84
CA THR A 58 -8.53 1.96 46.54
C THR A 58 -9.92 2.34 46.04
N ASN A 59 -10.18 3.62 45.77
CA ASN A 59 -11.45 4.05 45.18
C ASN A 59 -11.67 3.47 43.76
N ILE A 60 -10.63 3.41 42.93
CA ILE A 60 -10.68 2.76 41.61
C ILE A 60 -10.95 1.25 41.75
N ARG A 61 -10.34 0.57 42.73
CA ARG A 61 -10.57 -0.87 42.97
C ARG A 61 -12.01 -1.18 43.41
N LYS A 62 -12.60 -0.37 44.31
CA LYS A 62 -14.02 -0.49 44.69
C LYS A 62 -14.96 -0.25 43.49
N ALA A 63 -14.66 0.75 42.65
CA ALA A 63 -15.46 1.05 41.46
C ALA A 63 -15.39 -0.03 40.35
N ARG A 64 -14.38 -0.90 40.37
CA ARG A 64 -14.22 -2.01 39.41
C ARG A 64 -14.97 -3.27 39.84
N LEU A 65 -14.81 -3.67 41.11
CA LEU A 65 -15.53 -4.82 41.69
C LEU A 65 -17.06 -4.67 41.61
N GLY A 66 -17.58 -3.44 41.75
CA GLY A 66 -19.00 -3.13 41.57
C GLY A 66 -19.55 -3.25 40.14
N LYS A 67 -18.75 -3.66 39.15
CA LYS A 67 -19.18 -3.84 37.75
C LYS A 67 -18.97 -5.24 37.18
N GLU A 68 -18.17 -6.09 37.83
CA GLU A 68 -17.84 -7.42 37.31
C GLU A 68 -18.90 -8.48 37.71
N ASN A 69 -19.65 -8.28 38.81
CA ASN A 69 -20.75 -9.17 39.26
C ASN A 69 -22.07 -9.10 38.43
N LYS A 70 -22.04 -8.65 37.16
CA LYS A 70 -23.19 -8.74 36.22
C LYS A 70 -22.78 -9.13 34.79
N LYS A 71 -22.02 -10.24 34.65
CA LYS A 71 -21.94 -11.13 33.46
C LYS A 71 -20.97 -12.29 33.77
N GLY A 72 -21.46 -13.53 33.88
CA GLY A 72 -20.55 -14.64 34.26
C GLY A 72 -21.03 -16.10 34.16
N THR A 73 -22.31 -16.38 33.82
CA THR A 73 -22.81 -17.78 33.80
C THR A 73 -23.69 -18.10 32.59
N LYS A 74 -23.12 -18.83 31.62
CA LYS A 74 -23.80 -19.90 30.87
C LYS A 74 -22.73 -20.75 30.17
N ALA A 75 -22.70 -22.04 30.48
CA ALA A 75 -21.82 -23.03 29.86
C ALA A 75 -22.49 -23.68 28.64
N VAL A 76 -21.71 -24.43 27.86
CA VAL A 76 -22.23 -25.36 26.85
C VAL A 76 -22.52 -26.70 27.54
N GLY A 77 -23.63 -27.34 27.16
CA GLY A 77 -23.99 -28.70 27.57
C GLY A 77 -24.59 -29.46 26.38
N THR A 78 -24.37 -30.76 26.33
CA THR A 78 -24.82 -31.67 25.28
C THR A 78 -26.29 -32.09 25.46
N LEU A 79 -26.86 -32.77 24.46
CA LEU A 79 -28.13 -33.53 24.56
C LEU A 79 -27.93 -34.72 25.56
N ASP A 80 -28.94 -35.35 26.17
CA ASP A 80 -30.19 -35.88 25.60
C ASP A 80 -31.45 -35.82 26.52
N ASP A 81 -32.61 -35.97 25.85
CA ASP A 81 -33.95 -36.46 26.25
C ASP A 81 -34.78 -35.97 27.47
N ILE A 82 -35.96 -35.45 27.09
CA ILE A 82 -37.33 -35.77 27.58
C ILE A 82 -37.70 -35.54 29.07
N GLY A 83 -38.67 -34.63 29.29
CA GLY A 83 -39.46 -34.51 30.53
C GLY A 83 -40.34 -33.26 30.52
N GLU A 84 -41.66 -33.40 30.77
CA GLU A 84 -42.63 -32.30 30.68
C GLU A 84 -42.96 -31.63 32.02
N SER A 85 -43.73 -30.53 31.92
CA SER A 85 -44.67 -29.95 32.90
C SER A 85 -44.18 -28.85 33.85
N ASP A 86 -45.04 -27.82 33.92
CA ASP A 86 -44.91 -26.56 34.64
C ASP A 86 -45.40 -26.65 36.10
N ASN A 87 -44.99 -25.71 36.96
CA ASN A 87 -45.96 -24.87 37.68
C ASN A 87 -45.34 -23.57 38.24
N ASP A 88 -46.19 -22.59 38.55
CA ASP A 88 -45.87 -21.29 39.13
C ASP A 88 -45.80 -21.27 40.68
N GLY A 89 -45.23 -20.18 41.22
CA GLY A 89 -45.42 -19.71 42.60
C GLY A 89 -44.29 -20.01 43.60
N SER A 90 -44.14 -19.24 44.69
CA SER A 90 -44.77 -17.96 45.05
C SER A 90 -44.06 -17.31 46.25
N ASP A 91 -44.00 -15.98 46.24
CA ASP A 91 -44.11 -15.05 47.39
C ASP A 91 -43.10 -15.04 48.58
N ASP A 92 -42.97 -13.82 49.13
CA ASP A 92 -42.73 -13.41 50.53
C ASP A 92 -41.41 -13.79 51.25
N GLU A 93 -40.61 -12.82 51.76
CA GLU A 93 -40.81 -11.91 52.92
C GLU A 93 -40.55 -12.60 54.29
N MET A 94 -39.96 -11.98 55.32
CA MET A 94 -39.60 -10.57 55.58
C MET A 94 -38.40 -10.45 56.58
N ALA A 95 -38.17 -9.23 57.12
CA ALA A 95 -37.29 -8.82 58.24
C ALA A 95 -36.90 -9.91 59.27
N GLY A 96 -35.71 -9.91 59.89
CA GLY A 96 -35.02 -8.83 60.63
C GLY A 96 -34.28 -9.49 61.83
N ASP A 97 -33.60 -8.80 62.75
CA ASP A 97 -33.32 -7.37 62.86
C ASP A 97 -32.01 -7.15 63.68
N ASP A 98 -31.65 -5.90 63.97
CA ASP A 98 -30.47 -5.45 64.76
C ASP A 98 -30.05 -6.30 65.99
N PHE A 99 -28.73 -6.50 66.18
CA PHE A 99 -27.99 -5.73 67.21
C PHE A 99 -26.45 -5.74 67.06
N ASN A 100 -25.80 -4.69 67.56
CA ASN A 100 -24.34 -4.51 67.68
C ASN A 100 -24.08 -3.64 68.92
N PRO A 101 -23.08 -3.95 69.77
CA PRO A 101 -22.03 -2.93 69.97
C PRO A 101 -20.63 -3.46 70.36
N SER A 102 -19.65 -2.54 70.29
CA SER A 102 -18.37 -2.49 71.07
C SER A 102 -17.28 -3.56 70.74
N ASP A 103 -15.97 -3.25 70.79
CA ASP A 103 -15.29 -1.96 71.04
C ASP A 103 -13.88 -1.85 70.37
N SER A 104 -13.23 -0.71 70.62
CA SER A 104 -11.81 -0.35 70.50
C SER A 104 -10.83 -1.27 71.28
N ALA A 105 -9.48 -1.26 71.15
CA ALA A 105 -8.46 -0.84 70.16
C ALA A 105 -7.09 -1.44 70.68
N ASP A 106 -5.83 -1.07 70.36
CA ASP A 106 -5.12 -0.11 69.48
C ASP A 106 -3.65 -0.60 69.27
N SER A 107 -2.69 0.25 68.87
CA SER A 107 -1.22 0.03 68.72
C SER A 107 -0.81 -0.77 67.45
N GLU A 108 0.20 -0.43 66.63
CA GLU A 108 1.51 0.26 66.72
C GLU A 108 2.70 -0.56 67.29
N GLY A 109 3.76 -0.69 66.46
CA GLY A 109 5.16 -0.60 66.89
C GLY A 109 5.96 -1.88 67.19
N ALA A 110 6.81 -2.31 66.24
CA ALA A 110 8.13 -2.91 66.49
C ALA A 110 8.98 -2.94 65.19
N ASP A 111 10.23 -2.47 65.25
CA ASP A 111 11.27 -2.60 64.23
C ASP A 111 12.47 -3.36 64.87
N SER A 112 13.21 -4.17 64.08
CA SER A 112 14.55 -4.71 64.39
C SER A 112 14.68 -5.64 65.64
N GLU A 113 15.69 -6.51 65.81
CA GLU A 113 17.03 -6.65 65.23
C GLU A 113 17.35 -8.11 64.83
N ASP A 114 18.55 -8.36 64.24
CA ASP A 114 19.09 -9.70 63.98
C ASP A 114 19.60 -10.37 65.28
N GLU A 115 19.40 -11.69 65.44
CA GLU A 115 20.35 -12.54 66.18
C GLU A 115 20.38 -13.99 65.66
N LYS A 116 21.48 -14.66 65.99
CA LYS A 116 22.03 -15.90 65.43
C LYS A 116 21.20 -17.18 65.63
N ASP A 117 21.42 -18.09 64.68
CA ASP A 117 21.46 -19.55 64.83
C ASP A 117 21.58 -20.11 66.27
N SER A 118 20.64 -20.97 66.68
CA SER A 118 20.97 -22.26 67.31
C SER A 118 19.77 -23.22 67.45
N GLY A 119 20.01 -24.48 67.09
CA GLY A 119 19.79 -25.64 67.97
C GLY A 119 18.39 -26.03 68.50
N VAL A 120 17.98 -27.23 68.07
CA VAL A 120 17.24 -28.26 68.86
C VAL A 120 15.71 -28.13 68.96
N SER A 121 15.10 -29.30 68.72
CA SER A 121 13.71 -29.71 68.89
C SER A 121 13.02 -29.28 70.19
N GLY A 122 11.73 -28.96 70.06
CA GLY A 122 10.73 -29.02 71.11
C GLY A 122 9.39 -29.41 70.49
N ASP A 123 8.70 -30.39 71.08
CA ASP A 123 7.34 -30.76 70.71
C ASP A 123 6.35 -29.87 71.48
N ASP A 124 5.38 -29.29 70.78
CA ASP A 124 4.19 -28.64 71.34
C ASP A 124 2.95 -29.17 70.60
N ASP A 125 2.80 -30.51 70.60
CA ASP A 125 1.52 -31.19 70.30
C ASP A 125 0.66 -31.14 71.59
N ASP A 126 0.09 -29.98 71.92
CA ASP A 126 -0.90 -29.84 73.01
C ASP A 126 -1.90 -28.70 72.71
N ASP A 127 -2.90 -28.99 71.87
CA ASP A 127 -4.20 -28.29 71.75
C ASP A 127 -5.07 -28.98 70.66
N GLU A 128 -5.26 -30.30 70.75
CA GLU A 128 -6.16 -31.04 69.82
C GLU A 128 -7.39 -31.71 70.46
N ASP A 129 -7.55 -31.76 71.79
CA ASP A 129 -8.59 -32.61 72.41
C ASP A 129 -10.01 -32.01 72.53
N ASP A 130 -10.21 -30.74 72.22
CA ASP A 130 -11.54 -30.08 72.27
C ASP A 130 -12.01 -29.44 70.94
N MET A 131 -11.46 -29.88 69.80
CA MET A 131 -11.97 -29.50 68.46
C MET A 131 -12.85 -30.59 67.84
N LEU A 132 -14.01 -30.19 67.34
CA LEU A 132 -14.96 -31.07 66.66
C LEU A 132 -14.34 -31.74 65.41
N PRO A 133 -14.75 -32.96 65.03
CA PRO A 133 -14.19 -33.67 63.87
C PRO A 133 -14.22 -32.85 62.58
N ILE A 134 -15.31 -32.10 62.36
CA ILE A 134 -15.51 -31.21 61.20
C ILE A 134 -14.45 -30.10 61.15
N GLU A 135 -14.00 -29.58 62.30
CA GLU A 135 -12.97 -28.54 62.37
C GLU A 135 -11.57 -29.12 62.14
N LYS A 136 -11.28 -30.30 62.70
CA LYS A 136 -10.05 -31.04 62.38
C LYS A 136 -9.97 -31.35 60.88
N GLU A 137 -11.08 -31.74 60.25
CA GLU A 137 -11.15 -31.94 58.81
C GLU A 137 -11.01 -30.63 58.01
N ALA A 138 -11.68 -29.55 58.40
CA ALA A 138 -11.56 -28.25 57.73
C ALA A 138 -10.14 -27.66 57.85
N LYS A 139 -9.46 -27.84 58.99
CA LYS A 139 -8.05 -27.48 59.24
C LYS A 139 -7.13 -28.31 58.33
N LYS A 140 -7.40 -29.63 58.19
CA LYS A 140 -6.69 -30.54 57.26
C LYS A 140 -6.95 -30.18 55.79
N LEU A 141 -8.17 -29.79 55.40
CA LEU A 141 -8.53 -29.34 54.05
C LEU A 141 -7.83 -28.03 53.68
N LYS A 142 -7.87 -27.01 54.55
CA LYS A 142 -7.13 -25.74 54.37
C LYS A 142 -5.61 -25.98 54.31
N LYS A 143 -5.06 -26.92 55.09
CA LYS A 143 -3.63 -27.31 55.03
C LYS A 143 -3.29 -28.02 53.71
N LYS A 144 -4.17 -28.88 53.18
CA LYS A 144 -4.07 -29.48 51.84
C LYS A 144 -4.15 -28.43 50.73
N GLU A 145 -5.16 -27.55 50.74
CA GLU A 145 -5.27 -26.45 49.77
C GLU A 145 -4.04 -25.55 49.77
N LYS A 146 -3.54 -25.15 50.94
CA LYS A 146 -2.36 -24.28 51.05
C LYS A 146 -1.09 -24.99 50.54
N LYS A 147 -1.00 -26.32 50.68
CA LYS A 147 0.08 -27.12 50.08
C LYS A 147 -0.09 -27.29 48.58
N GLN A 148 -1.31 -27.51 48.07
CA GLN A 148 -1.60 -27.58 46.64
C GLN A 148 -1.38 -26.22 45.94
N LYS A 149 -1.76 -25.10 46.56
CA LYS A 149 -1.49 -23.75 46.04
C LYS A 149 0.02 -23.47 46.00
N LYS A 150 0.77 -23.84 47.04
CA LYS A 150 2.25 -23.79 47.00
C LYS A 150 2.83 -24.65 45.87
N LEU A 151 2.41 -25.91 45.75
CA LEU A 151 2.88 -26.81 44.70
C LEU A 151 2.52 -26.27 43.30
N ALA A 152 1.34 -25.68 43.11
CA ALA A 152 0.94 -25.04 41.85
C ALA A 152 1.71 -23.74 41.57
N ASP A 153 2.03 -22.93 42.58
CA ASP A 153 2.91 -21.76 42.47
C ASP A 153 4.38 -22.17 42.18
N GLU A 154 4.81 -23.32 42.69
CA GLU A 154 6.13 -23.93 42.48
C GLU A 154 6.21 -24.56 41.07
N GLU A 155 5.19 -25.30 40.62
CA GLU A 155 5.04 -25.77 39.23
C GLU A 155 4.96 -24.60 38.25
N LEU A 156 4.24 -23.52 38.56
CA LEU A 156 4.22 -22.30 37.76
C LEU A 156 5.62 -21.65 37.67
N LYS A 157 6.40 -21.67 38.75
CA LYS A 157 7.79 -21.20 38.72
C LYS A 157 8.69 -22.09 37.87
N MET A 158 8.57 -23.42 37.95
CA MET A 158 9.35 -24.33 37.11
C MET A 158 9.00 -24.13 35.61
N ASN A 159 7.71 -24.06 35.27
CA ASN A 159 7.24 -23.76 33.90
C ASN A 159 7.61 -22.34 33.40
N VAL A 160 8.04 -21.44 34.29
CA VAL A 160 8.60 -20.11 33.92
C VAL A 160 10.13 -20.15 33.81
N ALA A 161 10.80 -21.05 34.51
CA ALA A 161 12.24 -21.31 34.37
C ALA A 161 12.57 -22.11 33.10
N ASP A 162 11.71 -23.05 32.70
CA ASP A 162 11.83 -23.83 31.46
C ASP A 162 11.40 -23.04 30.19
N ARG A 163 11.30 -21.71 30.28
CA ARG A 163 11.26 -20.84 29.11
C ARG A 163 12.68 -20.49 28.71
N ASP A 164 13.12 -21.02 27.57
CA ASP A 164 14.37 -20.64 26.91
C ASP A 164 14.50 -19.10 26.86
N VAL A 165 15.44 -18.56 27.65
CA VAL A 165 15.73 -17.13 27.64
C VAL A 165 16.39 -16.82 26.30
N PHE A 166 15.72 -16.00 25.49
CA PHE A 166 16.22 -15.66 24.15
C PHE A 166 17.60 -15.00 24.22
N VAL A 167 18.62 -15.73 23.76
CA VAL A 167 19.99 -15.24 23.61
C VAL A 167 20.11 -14.54 22.25
N PHE A 168 20.60 -13.31 22.23
CA PHE A 168 20.81 -12.57 21.00
C PHE A 168 21.90 -13.26 20.14
N PRO A 169 21.62 -13.66 18.88
CA PRO A 169 22.56 -14.40 18.05
C PRO A 169 23.89 -13.65 17.83
N SER A 170 25.00 -14.39 17.80
CA SER A 170 26.32 -13.79 17.55
C SER A 170 26.45 -13.30 16.09
N GLU A 171 27.36 -12.36 15.85
CA GLU A 171 27.60 -11.76 14.52
C GLU A 171 28.05 -12.76 13.44
N ASN A 172 28.36 -14.01 13.82
CA ASN A 172 28.66 -15.10 12.88
C ASN A 172 27.42 -15.96 12.60
N GLU A 173 26.60 -16.28 13.60
CA GLU A 173 25.35 -17.04 13.44
C GLU A 173 24.29 -16.27 12.63
N VAL A 174 24.32 -14.93 12.67
CA VAL A 174 23.47 -14.07 11.81
C VAL A 174 23.80 -14.24 10.31
N LYS A 175 24.95 -14.80 9.96
CA LYS A 175 25.39 -15.02 8.56
C LYS A 175 25.12 -16.44 8.06
N GLU A 176 24.75 -17.38 8.92
CA GLU A 176 24.41 -18.74 8.49
C GLU A 176 22.95 -18.83 8.02
N PRO A 177 22.65 -19.61 6.97
CA PRO A 177 21.29 -19.76 6.43
C PRO A 177 20.43 -20.66 7.34
N LEU A 178 19.90 -20.07 8.41
CA LEU A 178 19.03 -20.73 9.39
C LEU A 178 17.76 -21.32 8.75
N GLY A 179 17.25 -22.39 9.37
CA GLY A 179 16.01 -23.02 8.97
C GLY A 179 14.81 -22.09 9.16
N LEU A 180 13.83 -22.16 8.25
CA LEU A 180 12.59 -21.36 8.34
C LEU A 180 11.83 -21.57 9.66
N GLN A 181 11.98 -22.75 10.30
CA GLN A 181 11.41 -23.04 11.61
C GLN A 181 12.17 -22.35 12.76
N ASP A 182 13.50 -22.27 12.70
CA ASP A 182 14.31 -21.54 13.67
C ASP A 182 14.09 -20.03 13.58
N VAL A 183 13.94 -19.49 12.37
CA VAL A 183 13.52 -18.10 12.14
C VAL A 183 12.11 -17.86 12.72
N GLN A 184 11.17 -18.78 12.54
CA GLN A 184 9.82 -18.65 13.13
C GLN A 184 9.82 -18.74 14.66
N ARG A 185 10.70 -19.55 15.26
CA ARG A 185 10.92 -19.57 16.72
C ARG A 185 11.48 -18.22 17.17
N ARG A 186 12.59 -17.77 16.59
CA ARG A 186 13.23 -16.47 16.87
C ARG A 186 12.26 -15.28 16.77
N ILE A 187 11.39 -15.25 15.76
CA ILE A 187 10.34 -14.21 15.63
C ILE A 187 9.41 -14.20 16.86
N LYS A 188 8.95 -15.36 17.32
CA LYS A 188 8.07 -15.47 18.50
C LYS A 188 8.79 -15.06 19.79
N ASP A 189 10.04 -15.48 19.94
CA ASP A 189 10.85 -15.20 21.12
C ASP A 189 11.18 -13.69 21.23
N ILE A 190 11.62 -13.07 20.13
CA ILE A 190 11.88 -11.62 20.08
C ILE A 190 10.57 -10.83 20.32
N VAL A 191 9.43 -11.28 19.79
CA VAL A 191 8.14 -10.62 20.06
C VAL A 191 7.74 -10.75 21.54
N ALA A 192 7.97 -11.89 22.20
CA ALA A 192 7.78 -12.03 23.64
C ALA A 192 8.67 -11.03 24.43
N VAL A 193 9.98 -11.02 24.15
CA VAL A 193 10.95 -10.09 24.75
C VAL A 193 10.55 -8.63 24.51
N LEU A 194 10.07 -8.27 23.32
CA LEU A 194 9.64 -6.91 22.99
C LEU A 194 8.30 -6.50 23.65
N THR A 195 7.47 -7.45 24.08
CA THR A 195 6.28 -7.16 24.90
C THR A 195 6.63 -6.91 26.36
N ASP A 196 7.45 -7.76 26.98
CA ASP A 196 7.82 -7.70 28.41
C ASP A 196 9.28 -7.22 28.62
N PHE A 197 9.70 -6.22 27.84
CA PHE A 197 11.10 -5.77 27.69
C PHE A 197 11.81 -5.37 29.00
N ASN A 198 11.09 -5.03 30.06
CA ASN A 198 11.69 -4.74 31.36
C ASN A 198 12.14 -6.01 32.12
N ASN A 199 11.51 -7.14 31.84
CA ASN A 199 11.65 -8.40 32.58
C ASN A 199 12.34 -9.50 31.77
N GLN A 200 12.20 -9.48 30.44
CA GLN A 200 12.66 -10.54 29.53
C GLN A 200 13.86 -10.14 28.66
N ARG A 201 14.41 -8.92 28.83
CA ARG A 201 15.66 -8.50 28.19
C ARG A 201 16.85 -9.30 28.72
N GLU A 202 17.86 -9.52 27.88
CA GLU A 202 19.14 -10.04 28.37
C GLU A 202 19.83 -9.01 29.28
N GLU A 203 20.25 -9.45 30.47
CA GLU A 203 21.25 -8.73 31.25
C GLU A 203 22.64 -9.08 30.71
N GLY A 204 23.43 -8.05 30.38
CA GLY A 204 24.67 -8.20 29.63
C GLY A 204 25.74 -9.01 30.37
N LYS A 205 25.87 -10.31 30.03
CA LYS A 205 26.83 -11.23 30.66
C LYS A 205 28.31 -10.97 30.31
N ASN A 206 28.61 -9.96 29.49
CA ASN A 206 29.97 -9.60 29.09
C ASN A 206 30.34 -8.17 29.54
N VAL A 207 31.46 -8.05 30.24
CA VAL A 207 31.90 -6.89 31.05
C VAL A 207 32.11 -5.57 30.26
N ASN A 208 32.06 -5.60 28.92
CA ASN A 208 32.22 -4.43 28.04
C ASN A 208 31.00 -4.11 27.16
N ILE A 209 29.85 -4.76 27.34
CA ILE A 209 28.64 -4.48 26.55
C ILE A 209 27.54 -3.93 27.49
N PHE A 210 27.30 -2.62 27.40
CA PHE A 210 26.12 -1.99 28.00
C PHE A 210 24.84 -2.58 27.39
N TYR A 211 23.76 -2.66 28.18
CA TYR A 211 22.47 -3.27 27.85
C TYR A 211 22.05 -3.09 26.37
N ARG A 212 21.81 -4.20 25.68
CA ARG A 212 21.27 -4.21 24.30
C ARG A 212 19.99 -3.38 24.24
N SER A 213 19.94 -2.51 23.25
CA SER A 213 18.93 -1.48 23.09
C SER A 213 17.69 -2.03 22.36
N ARG A 214 16.52 -1.45 22.63
CA ARG A 214 15.28 -1.86 21.95
C ARG A 214 15.35 -1.76 20.40
N PRO A 215 16.04 -0.76 19.80
CA PRO A 215 16.31 -0.73 18.35
C PRO A 215 16.92 -2.01 17.78
N GLU A 216 17.99 -2.55 18.38
CA GLU A 216 18.69 -3.75 17.88
C GLU A 216 17.75 -4.97 17.77
N TYR A 217 16.89 -5.18 18.77
CA TYR A 217 15.86 -6.22 18.74
C TYR A 217 14.79 -5.97 17.64
N THR A 218 14.43 -4.71 17.38
CA THR A 218 13.47 -4.39 16.31
C THR A 218 14.09 -4.48 14.92
N GLU A 219 15.39 -4.19 14.76
CA GLU A 219 16.12 -4.37 13.51
C GLU A 219 16.29 -5.86 13.16
N LEU A 220 16.69 -6.70 14.14
CA LEU A 220 16.74 -8.14 13.98
C LEU A 220 15.37 -8.73 13.63
N LEU A 221 14.31 -8.35 14.35
CA LEU A 221 12.94 -8.77 14.03
C LEU A 221 12.49 -8.32 12.62
N THR A 222 12.91 -7.14 12.17
CA THR A 222 12.57 -6.65 10.82
C THR A 222 13.28 -7.48 9.75
N ALA A 223 14.58 -7.80 9.94
CA ALA A 223 15.32 -8.68 9.05
C ALA A 223 14.72 -10.11 8.99
N ASP A 224 14.31 -10.65 10.14
CA ASP A 224 13.66 -11.96 10.22
C ASP A 224 12.30 -11.99 9.52
N LEU A 225 11.44 -10.99 9.75
CA LEU A 225 10.14 -10.87 9.09
C LEU A 225 10.28 -10.66 7.58
N CYS A 226 11.28 -9.89 7.13
CA CYS A 226 11.58 -9.76 5.70
C CYS A 226 12.03 -11.08 5.08
N THR A 227 12.86 -11.85 5.78
CA THR A 227 13.36 -13.16 5.34
C THR A 227 12.23 -14.20 5.29
N TYR A 228 11.41 -14.29 6.33
CA TYR A 228 10.33 -15.29 6.44
C TYR A 228 9.17 -15.01 5.48
N TYR A 229 8.68 -13.77 5.40
CA TYR A 229 7.53 -13.41 4.57
C TYR A 229 7.89 -12.91 3.15
N SER A 230 9.18 -12.76 2.83
CA SER A 230 9.68 -12.18 1.56
C SER A 230 9.18 -10.76 1.28
N TYR A 231 9.23 -9.89 2.29
CA TYR A 231 8.88 -8.46 2.18
C TYR A 231 10.10 -7.58 1.94
N ASN A 232 9.91 -6.45 1.25
CA ASN A 232 10.87 -5.35 1.22
C ASN A 232 10.98 -4.71 2.62
N ASN A 233 12.19 -4.49 3.11
CA ASN A 233 12.49 -3.83 4.39
C ASN A 233 11.67 -2.54 4.60
N PHE A 234 11.64 -1.66 3.58
CA PHE A 234 10.85 -0.42 3.62
C PHE A 234 9.35 -0.65 3.91
N LEU A 235 8.75 -1.70 3.35
CA LEU A 235 7.34 -2.02 3.58
C LEU A 235 7.13 -2.67 4.95
N MET A 236 8.07 -3.53 5.39
CA MET A 236 8.02 -4.14 6.72
C MET A 236 8.14 -3.08 7.82
N GLU A 237 9.09 -2.14 7.70
CA GLU A 237 9.18 -0.96 8.56
C GLU A 237 7.85 -0.19 8.60
N ARG A 238 7.25 0.13 7.44
CA ARG A 238 5.96 0.86 7.39
C ARG A 238 4.81 0.09 8.06
N LEU A 239 4.80 -1.25 8.02
CA LEU A 239 3.80 -2.08 8.69
C LEU A 239 4.05 -2.21 10.21
N MET A 240 5.30 -2.43 10.63
CA MET A 240 5.71 -2.38 12.04
C MET A 240 5.48 -0.99 12.66
N ASN A 241 5.55 0.05 11.83
CA ASN A 241 5.25 1.42 12.20
C ASN A 241 3.73 1.72 12.31
N LEU A 242 2.87 0.82 11.83
CA LEU A 242 1.41 0.94 11.74
C LEU A 242 0.67 0.11 12.80
N PHE A 243 1.13 -1.11 13.09
CA PHE A 243 0.48 -2.06 13.99
C PHE A 243 1.30 -2.35 15.26
N PRO A 244 0.66 -2.65 16.41
CA PRO A 244 1.31 -3.34 17.52
C PRO A 244 1.91 -4.70 17.07
N LEU A 245 3.00 -5.15 17.70
CA LEU A 245 3.74 -6.35 17.25
C LEU A 245 2.91 -7.64 17.22
N SER A 246 1.94 -7.80 18.12
CA SER A 246 1.00 -8.93 18.09
C SER A 246 0.04 -8.87 16.90
N GLU A 247 -0.55 -7.70 16.65
CA GLU A 247 -1.45 -7.47 15.52
C GLU A 247 -0.71 -7.53 14.17
N LEU A 248 0.57 -7.16 14.14
CA LEU A 248 1.43 -7.27 12.96
C LEU A 248 1.58 -8.72 12.49
N LEU A 249 1.80 -9.67 13.41
CA LEU A 249 1.89 -11.08 13.06
C LEU A 249 0.55 -11.60 12.52
N GLU A 250 -0.56 -11.34 13.21
CA GLU A 250 -1.90 -11.69 12.72
C GLU A 250 -2.19 -11.11 11.33
N PHE A 251 -1.80 -9.86 11.08
CA PHE A 251 -1.97 -9.19 9.79
C PHE A 251 -1.12 -9.83 8.68
N LEU A 252 0.13 -10.22 8.97
CA LEU A 252 1.02 -10.88 8.02
C LEU A 252 0.52 -12.29 7.69
N GLU A 253 0.25 -13.12 8.70
CA GLU A 253 -0.30 -14.47 8.51
C GLU A 253 -1.62 -14.42 7.72
N ALA A 254 -2.55 -13.53 8.08
CA ALA A 254 -3.80 -13.34 7.36
C ALA A 254 -3.64 -12.68 5.97
N SER A 255 -2.45 -12.22 5.59
CA SER A 255 -2.12 -11.70 4.25
C SER A 255 -1.46 -12.74 3.33
N GLU A 256 -0.91 -13.83 3.87
CA GLU A 256 -0.46 -14.99 3.09
C GLU A 256 -1.61 -15.95 2.72
N VAL A 257 -2.65 -16.02 3.55
CA VAL A 257 -3.81 -16.90 3.30
C VAL A 257 -4.66 -16.39 2.13
N GLU A 258 -4.75 -17.20 1.06
CA GLU A 258 -5.67 -16.96 -0.05
C GLU A 258 -7.12 -16.88 0.44
N ARG A 259 -7.83 -15.81 0.07
CA ARG A 259 -9.24 -15.61 0.50
C ARG A 259 -10.22 -16.39 -0.38
N PRO A 260 -11.30 -16.93 0.19
CA PRO A 260 -12.34 -17.59 -0.59
C PRO A 260 -12.95 -16.60 -1.61
N MET A 261 -13.23 -17.09 -2.82
CA MET A 261 -13.72 -16.24 -3.90
C MET A 261 -15.12 -15.69 -3.58
N THR A 262 -15.34 -14.38 -3.77
CA THR A 262 -16.64 -13.76 -3.56
C THR A 262 -17.27 -13.29 -4.87
N ILE A 263 -18.60 -13.41 -4.95
CA ILE A 263 -19.40 -13.02 -6.12
C ILE A 263 -20.49 -12.02 -5.72
N ARG A 264 -20.79 -11.10 -6.62
CA ARG A 264 -21.90 -10.12 -6.49
C ARG A 264 -23.05 -10.53 -7.39
N ALA A 265 -24.20 -10.86 -6.81
CA ALA A 265 -25.44 -11.06 -7.56
C ALA A 265 -25.87 -9.75 -8.27
N ASN A 266 -26.32 -9.86 -9.52
CA ASN A 266 -26.79 -8.73 -10.30
C ASN A 266 -28.30 -8.54 -10.14
N SER A 267 -28.68 -7.59 -9.26
CA SER A 267 -30.08 -7.25 -8.94
C SER A 267 -30.91 -6.76 -10.13
N LEU A 268 -30.30 -6.43 -11.27
CA LEU A 268 -31.01 -6.11 -12.52
C LEU A 268 -31.59 -7.35 -13.22
N LYS A 269 -31.00 -8.54 -13.00
CA LYS A 269 -31.34 -9.77 -13.73
C LYS A 269 -31.85 -10.91 -12.84
N THR A 270 -31.44 -10.97 -11.57
CA THR A 270 -31.83 -12.06 -10.66
C THR A 270 -31.78 -11.63 -9.20
N ARG A 271 -32.49 -12.34 -8.31
CA ARG A 271 -32.37 -12.15 -6.85
C ARG A 271 -31.30 -13.10 -6.29
N ARG A 272 -30.65 -12.71 -5.20
CA ARG A 272 -29.58 -13.51 -4.57
C ARG A 272 -30.02 -14.94 -4.18
N ARG A 273 -31.29 -15.14 -3.80
CA ARG A 273 -31.83 -16.46 -3.43
C ARG A 273 -31.88 -17.37 -4.65
N ASP A 274 -32.53 -16.90 -5.70
CA ASP A 274 -32.75 -17.60 -6.97
C ASP A 274 -31.39 -17.98 -7.62
N LEU A 275 -30.43 -17.05 -7.60
CA LEU A 275 -29.05 -17.32 -8.04
C LEU A 275 -28.34 -18.37 -7.18
N ALA A 276 -28.45 -18.30 -5.85
CA ALA A 276 -27.83 -19.28 -4.97
C ALA A 276 -28.39 -20.69 -5.23
N GLN A 277 -29.72 -20.82 -5.39
CA GLN A 277 -30.35 -22.09 -5.78
C GLN A 277 -29.84 -22.61 -7.14
N ALA A 278 -29.77 -21.75 -8.16
CA ALA A 278 -29.27 -22.13 -9.49
C ALA A 278 -27.82 -22.63 -9.47
N LEU A 279 -26.97 -22.10 -8.59
CA LEU A 279 -25.57 -22.52 -8.45
C LEU A 279 -25.40 -23.72 -7.51
N ILE A 280 -26.17 -23.83 -6.42
CA ILE A 280 -26.20 -25.02 -5.56
C ILE A 280 -26.63 -26.26 -6.37
N ASN A 281 -27.63 -26.12 -7.24
CA ASN A 281 -28.06 -27.17 -8.18
C ASN A 281 -26.98 -27.59 -9.19
N ARG A 282 -25.88 -26.84 -9.33
CA ARG A 282 -24.69 -27.18 -10.15
C ARG A 282 -23.52 -27.74 -9.32
N GLY A 283 -23.69 -27.95 -8.01
CA GLY A 283 -22.62 -28.41 -7.12
C GLY A 283 -21.63 -27.32 -6.71
N VAL A 284 -22.09 -26.07 -6.62
CA VAL A 284 -21.30 -24.94 -6.08
C VAL A 284 -21.67 -24.73 -4.62
N ASN A 285 -20.70 -24.80 -3.71
CA ASN A 285 -20.92 -24.52 -2.29
C ASN A 285 -20.87 -23.00 -2.02
N LEU A 286 -21.96 -22.45 -1.49
CA LEU A 286 -22.22 -21.01 -1.41
C LEU A 286 -22.85 -20.57 -0.09
N ASP A 287 -22.29 -19.52 0.51
CA ASP A 287 -22.87 -18.85 1.68
C ASP A 287 -23.01 -17.33 1.49
N PRO A 288 -23.90 -16.64 2.23
CA PRO A 288 -23.92 -15.19 2.27
C PRO A 288 -22.71 -14.63 3.03
N ILE A 289 -21.99 -13.67 2.45
CA ILE A 289 -20.78 -13.04 3.05
C ILE A 289 -21.05 -12.48 4.46
N GLY A 290 -22.26 -11.99 4.71
CA GLY A 290 -22.69 -11.54 6.03
C GLY A 290 -23.99 -10.75 5.98
N LYS A 291 -24.59 -10.50 7.14
CA LYS A 291 -25.88 -9.80 7.28
C LYS A 291 -25.86 -8.36 6.71
N TRP A 292 -24.68 -7.76 6.59
CA TRP A 292 -24.46 -6.42 6.03
C TRP A 292 -24.71 -6.33 4.52
N THR A 293 -24.55 -7.41 3.74
CA THR A 293 -24.75 -7.39 2.28
C THR A 293 -25.95 -8.20 1.83
N LYS A 294 -26.81 -7.58 1.02
CA LYS A 294 -27.99 -8.22 0.42
C LYS A 294 -27.67 -8.99 -0.86
N VAL A 295 -26.51 -8.76 -1.49
CA VAL A 295 -26.14 -9.22 -2.84
C VAL A 295 -24.87 -10.09 -2.91
N GLY A 296 -24.04 -10.09 -1.87
CA GLY A 296 -22.79 -10.85 -1.85
C GLY A 296 -22.96 -12.31 -1.48
N LEU A 297 -22.20 -13.19 -2.13
CA LEU A 297 -22.03 -14.61 -1.76
C LEU A 297 -20.52 -14.96 -1.73
N VAL A 298 -20.14 -15.86 -0.83
CA VAL A 298 -18.84 -16.54 -0.77
C VAL A 298 -18.95 -17.85 -1.54
N VAL A 299 -17.90 -18.23 -2.26
CA VAL A 299 -17.73 -19.55 -2.87
C VAL A 299 -16.60 -20.28 -2.12
N TYR A 300 -16.93 -21.40 -1.49
CA TYR A 300 -15.93 -22.24 -0.82
C TYR A 300 -15.34 -23.31 -1.74
N SER A 301 -16.21 -23.98 -2.50
CA SER A 301 -15.82 -25.01 -3.46
C SER A 301 -16.77 -25.01 -4.65
N SER A 302 -16.25 -25.36 -5.82
CA SER A 302 -17.01 -25.39 -7.07
C SER A 302 -16.43 -26.43 -8.01
N THR A 303 -17.25 -27.40 -8.43
CA THR A 303 -16.88 -28.40 -9.44
C THR A 303 -16.73 -27.79 -10.83
N VAL A 304 -17.47 -26.71 -11.11
CA VAL A 304 -17.46 -25.95 -12.36
C VAL A 304 -16.68 -24.64 -12.16
N PRO A 305 -15.82 -24.21 -13.11
CA PRO A 305 -15.17 -22.90 -13.01
C PRO A 305 -16.19 -21.75 -12.94
N VAL A 306 -16.15 -20.96 -11.86
CA VAL A 306 -17.16 -19.92 -11.57
C VAL A 306 -17.22 -18.77 -12.60
N GLY A 307 -16.19 -18.64 -13.45
CA GLY A 307 -16.15 -17.71 -14.58
C GLY A 307 -16.60 -18.30 -15.93
N ALA A 308 -17.07 -19.55 -15.95
CA ALA A 308 -17.53 -20.25 -17.16
C ALA A 308 -18.98 -20.75 -17.07
N THR A 309 -19.71 -20.41 -16.01
CA THR A 309 -21.11 -20.81 -15.83
C THR A 309 -22.03 -20.05 -16.80
N PRO A 310 -23.14 -20.66 -17.26
CA PRO A 310 -24.16 -19.94 -18.04
C PRO A 310 -24.69 -18.70 -17.32
N GLU A 311 -24.80 -18.74 -15.98
CA GLU A 311 -25.24 -17.62 -15.14
C GLU A 311 -24.25 -16.45 -15.17
N TYR A 312 -22.94 -16.71 -15.15
CA TYR A 312 -21.92 -15.68 -15.30
C TYR A 312 -21.94 -15.07 -16.70
N LEU A 313 -22.06 -15.91 -17.75
CA LEU A 313 -22.15 -15.47 -19.14
C LEU A 313 -23.42 -14.66 -19.41
N ALA A 314 -24.56 -15.04 -18.83
CA ALA A 314 -25.81 -14.28 -18.85
C ALA A 314 -25.76 -12.99 -18.00
N GLY A 315 -24.70 -12.79 -17.21
CA GLY A 315 -24.52 -11.61 -16.35
C GLY A 315 -25.42 -11.61 -15.10
N HIS A 316 -25.80 -12.79 -14.60
CA HIS A 316 -26.53 -12.92 -13.33
C HIS A 316 -25.64 -12.59 -12.11
N TYR A 317 -24.32 -12.65 -12.26
CA TYR A 317 -23.35 -12.17 -11.27
C TYR A 317 -22.04 -11.69 -11.90
N ILE A 318 -21.18 -11.10 -11.07
CA ILE A 318 -19.79 -10.79 -11.39
C ILE A 318 -18.88 -11.25 -10.24
N LEU A 319 -17.66 -11.72 -10.57
CA LEU A 319 -16.63 -12.05 -9.58
C LEU A 319 -16.08 -10.72 -9.01
N GLN A 320 -16.19 -10.50 -7.70
CA GLN A 320 -15.85 -9.22 -7.08
C GLN A 320 -15.54 -9.41 -5.58
N GLY A 321 -14.39 -8.91 -5.13
CA GLY A 321 -13.98 -8.96 -3.72
C GLY A 321 -14.99 -8.26 -2.79
N ALA A 322 -15.26 -8.85 -1.62
CA ALA A 322 -16.19 -8.30 -0.63
C ALA A 322 -15.88 -6.83 -0.25
N SER A 323 -14.61 -6.52 -0.05
CA SER A 323 -14.03 -5.17 0.11
C SER A 323 -14.59 -4.15 -0.91
N SER A 324 -14.68 -4.56 -2.18
CA SER A 324 -15.11 -3.73 -3.29
C SER A 324 -16.63 -3.48 -3.38
N LEU A 325 -17.43 -4.03 -2.47
CA LEU A 325 -18.84 -3.66 -2.30
C LEU A 325 -19.03 -2.41 -1.43
N LEU A 326 -18.11 -2.21 -0.48
CA LEU A 326 -18.22 -1.21 0.61
C LEU A 326 -18.28 0.26 0.13
N PRO A 327 -17.54 0.72 -0.90
CA PRO A 327 -17.63 2.11 -1.36
C PRO A 327 -19.01 2.44 -1.93
N VAL A 328 -19.60 1.52 -2.69
CA VAL A 328 -20.91 1.71 -3.34
C VAL A 328 -22.04 1.67 -2.32
N MET A 329 -21.93 0.81 -1.30
CA MET A 329 -22.82 0.84 -0.15
C MET A 329 -22.73 2.15 0.63
N ALA A 330 -21.52 2.66 0.87
CA ALA A 330 -21.31 3.95 1.53
C ALA A 330 -21.81 5.13 0.67
N LEU A 331 -21.73 5.06 -0.66
CA LEU A 331 -22.23 6.08 -1.58
C LEU A 331 -23.77 6.21 -1.51
N ALA A 332 -24.44 5.08 -1.33
CA ALA A 332 -25.90 4.95 -1.29
C ALA A 332 -26.60 5.67 -2.47
N PRO A 333 -26.27 5.31 -3.73
CA PRO A 333 -26.82 5.95 -4.92
C PRO A 333 -28.35 5.80 -4.99
N GLN A 334 -29.05 6.82 -5.50
CA GLN A 334 -30.51 6.80 -5.65
C GLN A 334 -30.93 6.76 -7.12
N GLU A 335 -32.19 6.40 -7.35
CA GLU A 335 -32.82 6.41 -8.67
C GLU A 335 -32.87 7.85 -9.24
N ASN A 336 -32.69 7.98 -10.55
CA ASN A 336 -32.69 9.24 -11.32
C ASN A 336 -31.57 10.27 -11.04
N GLU A 337 -30.60 9.98 -10.17
CA GLU A 337 -29.43 10.86 -9.95
C GLU A 337 -28.43 10.86 -11.12
N ARG A 338 -27.55 11.89 -11.18
CA ARG A 338 -26.33 11.86 -12.00
C ARG A 338 -25.12 11.50 -11.13
N ILE A 339 -24.47 10.39 -11.46
CA ILE A 339 -23.35 9.85 -10.68
C ILE A 339 -22.13 9.66 -11.58
N LEU A 340 -20.94 9.94 -11.06
CA LEU A 340 -19.65 9.74 -11.73
C LEU A 340 -18.79 8.76 -10.92
N ASP A 341 -18.25 7.74 -11.60
CA ASP A 341 -17.16 6.89 -11.14
C ASP A 341 -15.90 7.30 -11.92
N MET A 342 -14.94 7.93 -11.25
CA MET A 342 -13.79 8.60 -11.90
C MET A 342 -12.67 7.64 -12.35
N CYS A 343 -12.65 6.43 -11.79
CA CYS A 343 -11.61 5.40 -11.99
C CYS A 343 -12.28 4.02 -12.08
N ALA A 344 -13.26 3.91 -12.98
CA ALA A 344 -14.28 2.88 -12.96
C ALA A 344 -13.78 1.46 -13.32
N ALA A 345 -12.66 1.32 -14.05
CA ALA A 345 -12.27 0.01 -14.59
C ALA A 345 -11.73 -0.93 -13.50
N PRO A 346 -12.07 -2.24 -13.51
CA PRO A 346 -12.69 -3.01 -14.60
C PRO A 346 -14.23 -3.00 -14.65
N GLY A 347 -14.90 -2.08 -13.94
CA GLY A 347 -16.36 -1.86 -14.03
C GLY A 347 -17.17 -2.50 -12.91
N GLY A 348 -16.54 -3.19 -11.95
CA GLY A 348 -17.24 -3.87 -10.85
C GLY A 348 -18.00 -2.93 -9.91
N LYS A 349 -17.42 -1.75 -9.60
CA LYS A 349 -18.02 -0.73 -8.72
C LYS A 349 -19.10 0.06 -9.45
N ALA A 350 -18.79 0.64 -10.61
CA ALA A 350 -19.77 1.25 -11.52
C ALA A 350 -21.00 0.36 -11.83
N SER A 351 -20.81 -0.92 -12.18
CA SER A 351 -21.93 -1.85 -12.45
C SER A 351 -22.73 -2.22 -11.19
N HIS A 352 -22.24 -1.95 -9.99
CA HIS A 352 -23.00 -2.05 -8.75
C HIS A 352 -23.81 -0.78 -8.49
N ILE A 353 -23.28 0.41 -8.84
CA ILE A 353 -24.03 1.67 -8.83
C ILE A 353 -25.26 1.57 -9.75
N ALA A 354 -25.07 1.20 -11.03
CA ALA A 354 -26.16 1.04 -11.99
C ALA A 354 -27.23 0.04 -11.53
N ALA A 355 -26.81 -1.05 -10.86
CA ALA A 355 -27.70 -2.09 -10.35
C ALA A 355 -28.51 -1.69 -9.11
N ILE A 356 -28.06 -0.68 -8.33
CA ILE A 356 -28.83 -0.05 -7.26
C ILE A 356 -29.76 1.03 -7.84
N MET A 357 -29.29 1.81 -8.82
CA MET A 357 -30.10 2.79 -9.56
C MET A 357 -31.16 2.16 -10.47
N LYS A 358 -31.25 0.83 -10.55
CA LYS A 358 -32.18 0.08 -11.44
C LYS A 358 -32.13 0.53 -12.91
N ASN A 359 -30.95 0.88 -13.44
CA ASN A 359 -30.80 1.49 -14.78
C ASN A 359 -31.56 2.82 -14.99
N THR A 360 -31.86 3.58 -13.93
CA THR A 360 -32.41 4.95 -14.02
C THR A 360 -31.30 6.01 -13.87
N GLY A 361 -31.59 7.29 -14.16
CA GLY A 361 -30.61 8.38 -14.05
C GLY A 361 -29.49 8.27 -15.09
N VAL A 362 -28.30 8.79 -14.77
CA VAL A 362 -27.11 8.66 -15.64
C VAL A 362 -25.86 8.37 -14.81
N LEU A 363 -25.16 7.29 -15.16
CA LEU A 363 -23.86 6.90 -14.62
C LEU A 363 -22.76 7.25 -15.63
N PHE A 364 -21.81 8.08 -15.23
CA PHE A 364 -20.58 8.31 -15.99
C PHE A 364 -19.49 7.39 -15.43
N ALA A 365 -18.90 6.55 -16.28
CA ALA A 365 -17.84 5.62 -15.93
C ALA A 365 -16.57 6.01 -16.69
N ASN A 366 -15.63 6.64 -15.99
CA ASN A 366 -14.38 7.13 -16.56
C ASN A 366 -13.19 6.27 -16.14
N ASP A 367 -12.22 6.09 -17.02
CA ASP A 367 -10.88 5.61 -16.69
C ASP A 367 -9.86 6.29 -17.61
N VAL A 368 -8.57 6.26 -17.26
CA VAL A 368 -7.51 6.84 -18.12
C VAL A 368 -6.97 5.82 -19.13
N ASN A 369 -7.18 4.52 -18.90
CA ASN A 369 -6.59 3.46 -19.70
C ASN A 369 -7.62 2.85 -20.68
N ALA A 370 -7.43 3.10 -21.98
CA ALA A 370 -8.30 2.64 -23.06
C ALA A 370 -8.47 1.11 -23.14
N ASP A 371 -7.44 0.32 -22.79
CA ASP A 371 -7.55 -1.15 -22.77
C ASP A 371 -8.38 -1.65 -21.58
N ARG A 372 -8.23 -1.02 -20.41
CA ARG A 372 -9.06 -1.33 -19.23
C ARG A 372 -10.53 -0.95 -19.47
N ILE A 373 -10.79 0.08 -20.29
CA ILE A 373 -12.15 0.46 -20.71
C ILE A 373 -12.82 -0.61 -21.59
N LYS A 374 -12.09 -1.33 -22.45
CA LYS A 374 -12.66 -2.46 -23.22
C LYS A 374 -13.29 -3.52 -22.31
N ALA A 375 -12.69 -3.75 -21.14
CA ALA A 375 -13.25 -4.63 -20.11
C ALA A 375 -14.49 -4.04 -19.40
N VAL A 376 -14.55 -2.71 -19.20
CA VAL A 376 -15.75 -2.02 -18.67
C VAL A 376 -16.93 -2.19 -19.63
N VAL A 377 -16.71 -1.90 -20.91
CA VAL A 377 -17.71 -2.04 -21.99
C VAL A 377 -18.25 -3.47 -22.03
N GLY A 378 -17.37 -4.48 -22.09
CA GLY A 378 -17.78 -5.89 -22.09
C GLY A 378 -18.56 -6.31 -20.82
N ASN A 379 -18.13 -5.86 -19.65
CA ASN A 379 -18.85 -6.12 -18.39
C ASN A 379 -20.23 -5.44 -18.35
N PHE A 380 -20.37 -4.20 -18.85
CA PHE A 380 -21.63 -3.47 -18.84
C PHE A 380 -22.67 -4.11 -19.77
N HIS A 381 -22.29 -4.44 -21.01
CA HIS A 381 -23.17 -5.17 -21.94
C HIS A 381 -23.59 -6.53 -21.36
N ARG A 382 -22.65 -7.32 -20.80
CA ARG A 382 -22.97 -8.62 -20.19
C ARG A 382 -23.94 -8.48 -19.01
N LEU A 383 -23.72 -7.50 -18.13
CA LEU A 383 -24.57 -7.26 -16.95
C LEU A 383 -25.91 -6.59 -17.28
N GLY A 384 -26.09 -6.04 -18.49
CA GLY A 384 -27.32 -5.33 -18.88
C GLY A 384 -27.41 -3.93 -18.28
N VAL A 385 -26.27 -3.24 -18.14
CA VAL A 385 -26.22 -1.82 -17.76
C VAL A 385 -26.52 -0.97 -18.99
N VAL A 386 -27.50 -0.07 -18.91
CA VAL A 386 -27.94 0.78 -20.04
C VAL A 386 -27.93 2.28 -19.75
N ASN A 387 -27.86 2.68 -18.47
CA ASN A 387 -27.85 4.09 -18.04
C ASN A 387 -26.44 4.71 -18.01
N SER A 388 -25.47 4.10 -18.70
CA SER A 388 -24.05 4.39 -18.55
C SER A 388 -23.44 5.11 -19.75
N VAL A 389 -22.77 6.23 -19.50
CA VAL A 389 -21.83 6.88 -20.44
C VAL A 389 -20.42 6.45 -20.04
N ILE A 390 -19.65 5.91 -20.99
CA ILE A 390 -18.27 5.45 -20.76
C ILE A 390 -17.30 6.47 -21.36
N CYS A 391 -16.29 6.89 -20.59
CA CYS A 391 -15.34 7.93 -20.98
C CYS A 391 -13.88 7.46 -20.81
N CYS A 392 -13.00 7.91 -21.70
CA CYS A 392 -11.55 7.72 -21.62
C CYS A 392 -10.88 9.09 -21.48
N GLN A 393 -10.77 9.61 -20.26
CA GLN A 393 -10.24 10.94 -19.95
C GLN A 393 -9.47 10.94 -18.62
N ASP A 394 -8.57 11.93 -18.44
CA ASP A 394 -7.88 12.10 -17.16
C ASP A 394 -8.84 12.65 -16.10
N GLY A 395 -8.97 11.93 -14.97
CA GLY A 395 -9.76 12.37 -13.83
C GLY A 395 -9.32 13.72 -13.26
N ARG A 396 -8.07 14.14 -13.49
CA ARG A 396 -7.47 15.42 -13.03
C ARG A 396 -7.95 16.64 -13.81
N THR A 397 -8.61 16.47 -14.96
CA THR A 397 -9.17 17.58 -15.75
C THR A 397 -10.69 17.48 -15.91
N PHE A 398 -11.32 16.42 -15.39
CA PHE A 398 -12.72 16.10 -15.61
C PHE A 398 -13.67 17.24 -15.20
N SER A 399 -13.37 17.99 -14.13
CA SER A 399 -14.21 19.11 -13.70
C SER A 399 -14.25 20.27 -14.71
N LYS A 400 -13.27 20.39 -15.62
CA LYS A 400 -13.29 21.37 -16.72
C LYS A 400 -14.27 20.97 -17.81
N MET A 401 -14.42 19.66 -18.07
CA MET A 401 -15.31 19.12 -19.10
C MET A 401 -16.77 19.04 -18.62
N LEU A 402 -16.98 18.46 -17.43
CA LEU A 402 -18.31 18.17 -16.91
C LEU A 402 -18.37 18.45 -15.40
N LYS A 403 -19.28 19.34 -15.02
CA LYS A 403 -19.71 19.53 -13.63
C LYS A 403 -21.19 19.20 -13.51
N GLY A 404 -21.64 18.96 -12.28
CA GLY A 404 -23.06 18.88 -11.99
C GLY A 404 -23.55 17.53 -11.46
N PHE A 405 -22.66 16.72 -10.90
CA PHE A 405 -22.98 15.41 -10.35
C PHE A 405 -23.60 15.52 -8.96
N ASP A 406 -24.53 14.62 -8.66
CA ASP A 406 -25.17 14.51 -7.35
C ASP A 406 -24.31 13.68 -6.39
N ARG A 407 -23.62 12.67 -6.92
CA ARG A 407 -22.61 11.87 -6.20
C ARG A 407 -21.39 11.57 -7.07
N VAL A 408 -20.22 11.45 -6.45
CA VAL A 408 -18.99 10.94 -7.08
C VAL A 408 -18.44 9.77 -6.28
N LEU A 409 -18.06 8.69 -6.97
CA LEU A 409 -17.17 7.66 -6.47
C LEU A 409 -15.76 7.92 -7.02
N LEU A 410 -14.78 7.96 -6.13
CA LEU A 410 -13.36 7.94 -6.45
C LEU A 410 -12.74 6.72 -5.77
N ASP A 411 -12.68 5.61 -6.52
CA ASP A 411 -11.87 4.45 -6.17
C ASP A 411 -10.45 4.68 -6.66
N ALA A 412 -9.61 5.26 -5.81
CA ALA A 412 -8.40 5.92 -6.27
C ALA A 412 -7.27 4.91 -6.60
N PRO A 413 -6.49 5.16 -7.68
CA PRO A 413 -5.30 4.36 -7.97
C PRO A 413 -4.31 4.45 -6.81
N CYS A 414 -3.93 3.31 -6.25
CA CYS A 414 -3.16 3.19 -5.02
C CYS A 414 -2.11 2.08 -5.12
N THR A 415 -1.18 2.05 -4.17
CA THR A 415 -0.05 1.11 -4.20
C THR A 415 -0.44 -0.36 -4.11
N GLY A 416 -1.59 -0.66 -3.49
CA GLY A 416 -2.13 -2.02 -3.35
C GLY A 416 -1.72 -2.76 -2.08
N THR A 417 -1.14 -2.09 -1.07
CA THR A 417 -0.66 -2.73 0.18
C THR A 417 -1.72 -3.52 0.96
N GLY A 418 -3.02 -3.31 0.70
CA GLY A 418 -4.09 -4.10 1.31
C GLY A 418 -4.47 -5.39 0.56
N VAL A 419 -3.98 -5.60 -0.67
CA VAL A 419 -4.35 -6.74 -1.54
C VAL A 419 -3.19 -7.72 -1.79
N VAL A 420 -2.24 -7.83 -0.86
CA VAL A 420 -1.06 -8.73 -0.97
C VAL A 420 -1.45 -10.18 -1.26
N ALA A 421 -2.52 -10.70 -0.65
CA ALA A 421 -3.07 -12.04 -0.89
C ALA A 421 -3.59 -12.28 -2.33
N LYS A 422 -3.62 -11.25 -3.18
CA LYS A 422 -4.05 -11.29 -4.59
C LYS A 422 -2.96 -10.87 -5.57
N ASP A 423 -2.04 -10.01 -5.12
CA ASP A 423 -0.84 -9.63 -5.84
C ASP A 423 0.37 -9.65 -4.91
N PRO A 424 1.03 -10.81 -4.74
CA PRO A 424 2.23 -10.92 -3.91
C PRO A 424 3.40 -10.06 -4.40
N SER A 425 3.38 -9.54 -5.64
CA SER A 425 4.44 -8.65 -6.13
C SER A 425 4.47 -7.32 -5.35
N VAL A 426 3.36 -6.93 -4.72
CA VAL A 426 3.26 -5.76 -3.83
C VAL A 426 4.25 -5.83 -2.66
N LYS A 427 4.65 -7.03 -2.20
CA LYS A 427 5.62 -7.20 -1.11
C LYS A 427 7.00 -6.62 -1.43
N THR A 428 7.43 -6.75 -2.69
CA THR A 428 8.81 -6.45 -3.12
C THR A 428 8.89 -5.29 -4.11
N SER A 429 7.85 -5.04 -4.91
CA SER A 429 7.90 -4.07 -6.01
C SER A 429 7.65 -2.61 -5.61
N LYS A 430 7.38 -2.31 -4.33
CA LYS A 430 6.88 -1.01 -3.90
C LYS A 430 7.97 -0.21 -3.19
N THR A 431 8.05 1.07 -3.54
CA THR A 431 9.04 2.03 -3.07
C THR A 431 8.37 3.26 -2.44
N GLU A 432 9.14 4.10 -1.75
CA GLU A 432 8.62 5.35 -1.17
C GLU A 432 8.20 6.37 -2.24
N SER A 433 8.88 6.38 -3.39
CA SER A 433 8.51 7.24 -4.53
C SER A 433 7.21 6.79 -5.18
N ASP A 434 6.90 5.49 -5.21
CA ASP A 434 5.59 4.99 -5.66
C ASP A 434 4.46 5.45 -4.74
N ILE A 435 4.63 5.36 -3.41
CA ILE A 435 3.64 5.86 -2.44
C ILE A 435 3.46 7.37 -2.62
N THR A 436 4.55 8.13 -2.70
CA THR A 436 4.54 9.59 -2.85
C THR A 436 3.85 10.03 -4.14
N ARG A 437 4.10 9.31 -5.25
CA ARG A 437 3.43 9.49 -6.54
C ARG A 437 1.93 9.17 -6.47
N CYS A 438 1.56 8.05 -5.86
CA CYS A 438 0.15 7.66 -5.67
C CYS A 438 -0.59 8.67 -4.80
N PHE A 439 -0.04 9.02 -3.64
CA PHE A 439 -0.54 10.05 -2.71
C PHE A 439 -0.80 11.41 -3.40
N THR A 440 0.14 11.86 -4.23
CA THR A 440 0.03 13.13 -4.95
C THR A 440 -1.09 13.08 -6.01
N LEU A 441 -1.17 11.98 -6.77
CA LEU A 441 -2.25 11.74 -7.74
C LEU A 441 -3.62 11.64 -7.07
N GLN A 442 -3.73 10.89 -5.97
CA GLN A 442 -4.95 10.73 -5.16
C GLN A 442 -5.47 12.08 -4.64
N ARG A 443 -4.56 12.95 -4.16
CA ARG A 443 -4.91 14.31 -3.72
C ARG A 443 -5.43 15.20 -4.85
N GLN A 444 -4.85 15.12 -6.04
CA GLN A 444 -5.35 15.83 -7.22
C GLN A 444 -6.75 15.32 -7.60
N LEU A 445 -6.90 14.01 -7.76
CA LEU A 445 -8.17 13.37 -8.12
C LEU A 445 -9.28 13.67 -7.10
N LEU A 446 -8.99 13.70 -5.80
CA LEU A 446 -10.00 13.97 -4.77
C LEU A 446 -10.46 15.43 -4.76
N LEU A 447 -9.58 16.40 -5.04
CA LEU A 447 -10.01 17.79 -5.21
C LEU A 447 -10.94 17.94 -6.42
N GLU A 448 -10.60 17.34 -7.56
CA GLU A 448 -11.42 17.36 -8.77
C GLU A 448 -12.76 16.62 -8.57
N ALA A 449 -12.77 15.50 -7.85
CA ALA A 449 -13.98 14.79 -7.44
C ALA A 449 -14.94 15.68 -6.65
N ILE A 450 -14.41 16.45 -5.71
CA ILE A 450 -15.18 17.42 -4.91
C ILE A 450 -15.69 18.55 -5.81
N ASP A 451 -14.89 19.05 -6.75
CA ASP A 451 -15.28 20.17 -7.62
C ASP A 451 -16.28 19.78 -8.72
N CYS A 452 -16.38 18.49 -9.08
CA CYS A 452 -17.42 17.94 -9.95
C CYS A 452 -18.83 17.91 -9.31
N VAL A 453 -18.91 17.77 -7.97
CA VAL A 453 -20.18 17.62 -7.21
C VAL A 453 -20.91 18.95 -7.00
N LYS A 454 -22.24 18.91 -7.12
CA LYS A 454 -23.15 19.99 -6.67
C LYS A 454 -23.32 19.97 -5.14
N ALA A 455 -22.94 21.05 -4.45
CA ALA A 455 -23.33 21.23 -3.05
C ALA A 455 -24.86 21.31 -2.86
N ASN A 456 -25.57 21.93 -3.81
CA ASN A 456 -27.00 22.26 -3.72
C ASN A 456 -27.94 21.13 -4.20
N SER A 457 -27.45 19.89 -4.34
CA SER A 457 -28.33 18.76 -4.73
C SER A 457 -29.21 18.35 -3.54
N PRO A 458 -30.54 18.18 -3.71
CA PRO A 458 -31.45 17.87 -2.59
C PRO A 458 -31.22 16.46 -2.02
N THR A 459 -30.81 15.50 -2.84
CA THR A 459 -30.51 14.11 -2.44
C THR A 459 -29.01 13.83 -2.35
N GLY A 460 -28.20 14.58 -3.12
CA GLY A 460 -26.77 14.37 -3.30
C GLY A 460 -25.86 15.27 -2.43
N GLY A 461 -24.77 15.73 -3.05
CA GLY A 461 -23.68 16.46 -2.41
C GLY A 461 -22.58 15.56 -1.85
N TYR A 462 -22.54 14.27 -2.21
CA TYR A 462 -21.64 13.27 -1.60
C TYR A 462 -20.48 12.85 -2.50
N VAL A 463 -19.28 12.75 -1.93
CA VAL A 463 -18.12 12.07 -2.53
C VAL A 463 -17.77 10.87 -1.64
N VAL A 464 -17.56 9.69 -2.22
CA VAL A 464 -16.91 8.57 -1.53
C VAL A 464 -15.52 8.37 -2.11
N TYR A 465 -14.53 8.35 -1.23
CA TYR A 465 -13.15 8.01 -1.52
C TYR A 465 -12.87 6.60 -0.98
N SER A 466 -12.23 5.76 -1.79
CA SER A 466 -11.76 4.45 -1.36
C SER A 466 -10.44 4.02 -2.00
N THR A 467 -9.70 3.19 -1.29
CA THR A 467 -8.38 2.67 -1.68
C THR A 467 -8.19 1.22 -1.21
N CYS A 468 -7.39 0.45 -1.95
CA CYS A 468 -6.91 -0.89 -1.59
C CYS A 468 -5.56 -0.81 -0.83
N SER A 469 -5.41 0.17 0.07
CA SER A 469 -4.17 0.44 0.81
C SER A 469 -4.44 0.53 2.31
N VAL A 470 -3.51 0.00 3.11
CA VAL A 470 -3.56 0.10 4.58
C VAL A 470 -2.79 1.32 5.10
N LEU A 471 -1.95 1.94 4.28
CA LEU A 471 -1.05 3.03 4.67
C LEU A 471 -1.81 4.33 4.98
N PRO A 472 -1.58 5.00 6.12
CA PRO A 472 -2.17 6.30 6.45
C PRO A 472 -1.89 7.40 5.41
N GLU A 473 -0.75 7.32 4.73
CA GLU A 473 -0.29 8.23 3.69
C GLU A 473 -1.26 8.29 2.50
N GLU A 474 -1.80 7.15 2.04
CA GLU A 474 -2.80 7.09 0.95
C GLU A 474 -4.24 7.30 1.44
N ASN A 475 -4.44 7.38 2.77
CA ASN A 475 -5.75 7.32 3.42
C ASN A 475 -6.05 8.62 4.19
N GLU A 476 -5.77 8.66 5.50
CA GLU A 476 -6.04 9.83 6.35
C GLU A 476 -5.38 11.12 5.85
N TRP A 477 -4.15 11.06 5.31
CA TRP A 477 -3.42 12.25 4.84
C TRP A 477 -4.11 12.89 3.61
N VAL A 478 -4.61 12.05 2.68
CA VAL A 478 -5.35 12.51 1.48
C VAL A 478 -6.64 13.20 1.88
N ILE A 479 -7.39 12.61 2.82
CA ILE A 479 -8.65 13.14 3.31
C ILE A 479 -8.46 14.43 4.14
N ASP A 480 -7.47 14.46 5.04
CA ASP A 480 -7.14 15.65 5.85
C ASP A 480 -6.67 16.83 4.99
N TYR A 481 -5.94 16.56 3.90
CA TYR A 481 -5.60 17.57 2.90
C TYR A 481 -6.85 18.12 2.17
N ALA A 482 -7.80 17.25 1.79
CA ALA A 482 -9.04 17.69 1.13
C ALA A 482 -9.93 18.54 2.06
N LEU A 483 -10.07 18.15 3.33
CA LEU A 483 -10.76 18.93 4.37
C LEU A 483 -10.17 20.34 4.55
N LYS A 484 -8.86 20.50 4.33
CA LYS A 484 -8.15 21.79 4.45
C LYS A 484 -8.19 22.66 3.18
N LYS A 485 -8.67 22.12 2.06
CA LYS A 485 -8.64 22.80 0.74
C LYS A 485 -10.00 22.97 0.05
N ARG A 486 -11.09 22.41 0.60
CA ARG A 486 -12.48 22.55 0.09
C ARG A 486 -13.48 22.55 1.25
N ASP A 487 -14.66 23.16 1.02
CA ASP A 487 -15.78 23.21 1.97
C ASP A 487 -16.53 21.86 2.05
N VAL A 488 -15.83 20.84 2.57
CA VAL A 488 -16.31 19.46 2.76
C VAL A 488 -16.20 19.02 4.22
N LYS A 489 -17.00 18.03 4.61
CA LYS A 489 -16.99 17.41 5.94
C LYS A 489 -17.21 15.90 5.83
N LEU A 490 -16.55 15.11 6.68
CA LEU A 490 -16.89 13.68 6.79
C LEU A 490 -18.28 13.47 7.38
N VAL A 491 -19.01 12.55 6.76
CA VAL A 491 -20.30 12.03 7.20
C VAL A 491 -20.10 10.53 7.49
N PRO A 492 -20.79 9.93 8.49
CA PRO A 492 -20.70 8.49 8.71
C PRO A 492 -20.95 7.71 7.41
N THR A 493 -20.11 6.72 7.12
CA THR A 493 -20.18 5.94 5.88
C THR A 493 -21.51 5.22 5.71
N GLY A 494 -22.15 4.80 6.82
CA GLY A 494 -23.33 3.93 6.81
C GLY A 494 -22.97 2.44 6.73
N LEU A 495 -21.74 2.09 7.12
CA LEU A 495 -21.28 0.72 7.29
C LEU A 495 -21.30 0.36 8.78
N ASP A 496 -21.96 -0.74 9.13
CA ASP A 496 -22.21 -1.18 10.52
C ASP A 496 -20.94 -1.69 11.24
N PHE A 497 -19.83 -1.81 10.52
CA PHE A 497 -18.59 -2.45 10.97
C PHE A 497 -17.35 -1.84 10.29
N GLY A 498 -16.16 -2.30 10.67
CA GLY A 498 -14.87 -1.72 10.29
C GLY A 498 -14.25 -0.88 11.42
N THR A 499 -12.93 -0.87 11.52
CA THR A 499 -12.18 -0.05 12.49
C THR A 499 -12.31 1.44 12.17
N GLU A 500 -12.21 2.31 13.18
CA GLU A 500 -12.25 3.78 12.99
C GLU A 500 -10.97 4.27 12.27
N GLY A 501 -11.10 5.28 11.41
CA GLY A 501 -9.96 5.99 10.83
C GLY A 501 -9.14 6.75 11.89
N PHE A 502 -7.83 6.86 11.69
CA PHE A 502 -6.93 7.45 12.68
C PHE A 502 -7.15 8.97 12.82
N THR A 503 -7.24 9.46 14.06
CA THR A 503 -7.19 10.92 14.34
C THR A 503 -5.80 11.41 14.70
N ASN A 504 -4.98 10.55 15.32
CA ASN A 504 -3.57 10.79 15.60
C ASN A 504 -2.78 9.59 15.06
N PHE A 505 -1.72 9.85 14.29
CA PHE A 505 -0.78 8.83 13.86
C PHE A 505 0.65 9.36 14.05
N ARG A 506 1.36 8.81 15.05
CA ARG A 506 2.70 9.26 15.44
C ARG A 506 2.71 10.75 15.76
N HIS A 507 3.49 11.55 15.03
CA HIS A 507 3.54 13.00 15.15
C HIS A 507 2.44 13.73 14.36
N HIS A 508 1.75 13.06 13.42
CA HIS A 508 0.63 13.66 12.69
C HIS A 508 -0.65 13.66 13.53
N ARG A 509 -1.28 14.84 13.61
CA ARG A 509 -2.62 15.05 14.17
C ARG A 509 -3.53 15.49 13.04
N PHE A 510 -4.54 14.67 12.73
CA PHE A 510 -5.50 14.93 11.67
C PHE A 510 -6.82 15.48 12.23
N HIS A 511 -7.73 15.90 11.35
CA HIS A 511 -9.03 16.41 11.76
C HIS A 511 -9.86 15.35 12.55
N PRO A 512 -10.45 15.68 13.72
CA PRO A 512 -11.16 14.71 14.57
C PRO A 512 -12.32 13.93 13.92
N SER A 513 -12.87 14.42 12.79
CA SER A 513 -13.93 13.71 12.06
C SER A 513 -13.46 12.45 11.33
N LEU A 514 -12.16 12.15 11.28
CA LEU A 514 -11.62 10.96 10.59
C LEU A 514 -12.05 9.63 11.22
N LYS A 515 -12.51 9.64 12.48
CA LYS A 515 -13.21 8.49 13.09
C LYS A 515 -14.44 8.00 12.31
N LEU A 516 -15.01 8.87 11.47
CA LEU A 516 -16.17 8.56 10.62
C LEU A 516 -15.79 7.82 9.32
N ALA A 517 -14.50 7.78 8.97
CA ALA A 517 -13.98 6.88 7.95
C ALA A 517 -13.82 5.47 8.54
N ARG A 518 -13.91 4.45 7.69
CA ARG A 518 -13.78 3.04 8.08
C ARG A 518 -12.56 2.39 7.43
N ARG A 519 -11.81 1.66 8.24
CA ARG A 519 -10.72 0.76 7.85
C ARG A 519 -11.20 -0.69 7.95
N PHE A 520 -10.69 -1.53 7.06
CA PHE A 520 -10.92 -2.97 7.02
C PHE A 520 -9.57 -3.65 6.85
N TYR A 521 -9.35 -4.76 7.55
CA TYR A 521 -8.06 -5.44 7.60
C TYR A 521 -8.20 -6.97 7.45
N PRO A 522 -7.18 -7.63 6.84
CA PRO A 522 -7.03 -9.08 6.70
C PRO A 522 -7.52 -9.94 7.87
N HIS A 523 -6.91 -9.75 9.04
CA HIS A 523 -7.05 -10.56 10.25
C HIS A 523 -8.42 -10.38 10.92
N THR A 524 -8.80 -9.12 11.17
CA THR A 524 -10.03 -8.80 11.93
C THR A 524 -11.33 -8.98 11.14
N HIS A 525 -11.28 -8.99 9.81
CA HIS A 525 -12.50 -8.94 8.97
C HIS A 525 -12.59 -10.04 7.89
N ASN A 526 -11.54 -10.85 7.71
CA ASN A 526 -11.37 -11.77 6.59
C ASN A 526 -11.71 -11.15 5.22
N MET A 527 -11.26 -9.91 5.01
CA MET A 527 -11.37 -9.16 3.76
C MET A 527 -10.04 -8.52 3.41
N ASP A 528 -9.89 -8.09 2.16
CA ASP A 528 -8.71 -7.31 1.75
C ASP A 528 -8.57 -6.03 2.60
N GLY A 529 -7.33 -5.59 2.82
CA GLY A 529 -7.03 -4.30 3.43
C GLY A 529 -7.61 -3.16 2.59
N PHE A 530 -8.49 -2.37 3.19
CA PHE A 530 -9.33 -1.43 2.44
C PHE A 530 -9.77 -0.24 3.31
N PHE A 531 -9.91 0.93 2.69
CA PHE A 531 -10.31 2.17 3.36
C PHE A 531 -11.50 2.83 2.65
N VAL A 532 -12.43 3.38 3.42
CA VAL A 532 -13.61 4.12 2.91
C VAL A 532 -13.84 5.38 3.73
N ALA A 533 -13.84 6.53 3.04
CA ALA A 533 -14.24 7.82 3.61
C ALA A 533 -15.40 8.43 2.80
N LYS A 534 -16.42 8.93 3.50
CA LYS A 534 -17.58 9.60 2.90
C LYS A 534 -17.57 11.08 3.26
N LEU A 535 -17.50 11.93 2.25
CA LEU A 535 -17.50 13.39 2.36
C LEU A 535 -18.85 13.93 1.89
N LYS A 536 -19.34 15.00 2.53
CA LYS A 536 -20.39 15.86 2.01
C LYS A 536 -19.84 17.25 1.73
N LYS A 537 -20.16 17.81 0.56
CA LYS A 537 -19.85 19.17 0.14
C LYS A 537 -20.94 20.13 0.63
N PHE A 538 -20.55 21.26 1.22
CA PHE A 538 -21.50 22.28 1.71
C PHE A 538 -21.59 23.52 0.81
N SER A 539 -20.52 23.84 0.09
CA SER A 539 -20.42 25.02 -0.76
C SER A 539 -19.78 24.67 -2.10
N ASN A 540 -20.15 25.40 -3.15
CA ASN A 540 -19.45 25.35 -4.44
C ASN A 540 -18.28 26.35 -4.52
N ASN A 541 -18.13 27.22 -3.52
CA ASN A 541 -16.99 28.12 -3.44
C ASN A 541 -15.73 27.32 -3.08
N ILE A 542 -14.61 27.66 -3.73
CA ILE A 542 -13.30 27.15 -3.33
C ILE A 542 -12.72 28.16 -2.34
N PRO A 543 -12.45 27.79 -1.08
CA PRO A 543 -11.86 28.70 -0.12
C PRO A 543 -10.43 29.08 -0.56
N LYS A 544 -10.20 30.37 -0.83
CA LYS A 544 -8.84 30.91 -0.99
C LYS A 544 -8.10 30.68 0.33
N SER A 545 -7.05 29.86 0.32
CA SER A 545 -6.27 29.58 1.54
C SER A 545 -5.52 30.83 2.00
N VAL A 546 -5.70 31.22 3.26
CA VAL A 546 -5.23 32.51 3.84
C VAL A 546 -3.75 32.81 3.57
N LYS A 547 -2.90 31.78 3.45
CA LYS A 547 -1.47 31.94 3.09
C LYS A 547 -1.21 32.71 1.79
N ASN A 548 -2.15 32.68 0.83
CA ASN A 548 -2.01 33.44 -0.42
C ASN A 548 -2.18 34.96 -0.22
N LEU A 549 -2.84 35.42 0.87
CA LEU A 549 -3.10 36.85 1.09
C LEU A 549 -1.85 37.63 1.50
N GLU A 550 -0.87 36.98 2.15
CA GLU A 550 0.41 37.60 2.50
C GLU A 550 1.31 37.77 1.27
N GLU A 551 1.11 36.95 0.23
CA GLU A 551 1.78 37.07 -1.07
C GLU A 551 1.06 38.07 -2.00
N ASP A 552 -0.27 37.95 -2.15
CA ASP A 552 -1.11 38.82 -3.00
C ASP A 552 -0.96 40.31 -2.62
N VAL A 553 -1.02 40.65 -1.32
CA VAL A 553 -0.90 42.05 -0.84
C VAL A 553 0.48 42.66 -1.12
N ASN A 554 1.54 41.85 -1.20
CA ASN A 554 2.88 42.33 -1.50
C ASN A 554 3.07 42.59 -3.01
N VAL A 555 2.28 41.92 -3.86
CA VAL A 555 2.29 42.10 -5.32
C VAL A 555 1.43 43.30 -5.78
N GLU A 556 0.33 43.60 -5.09
CA GLU A 556 -0.54 44.74 -5.46
C GLU A 556 0.17 46.11 -5.29
N ASN A 557 1.08 46.25 -4.33
CA ASN A 557 1.85 47.48 -4.13
C ASN A 557 2.92 47.75 -5.20
N GLN A 558 3.24 46.80 -6.08
CA GLN A 558 4.25 46.95 -7.13
C GLN A 558 3.66 47.12 -8.54
N LYS A 559 2.34 47.26 -8.69
CA LYS A 559 1.64 47.30 -9.99
C LYS A 559 0.85 48.59 -10.25
N LYS A 560 1.45 49.74 -9.91
CA LYS A 560 0.91 51.07 -10.21
C LYS A 560 1.89 51.94 -11.02
N GLU A 561 2.29 51.45 -12.19
CA GLU A 561 2.89 52.29 -13.24
C GLU A 561 2.65 51.68 -14.63
N GLU A 562 2.16 52.52 -15.56
CA GLU A 562 2.15 52.35 -17.02
C GLU A 562 1.33 51.19 -17.67
N PRO A 563 0.86 51.35 -18.95
CA PRO A 563 -0.57 51.17 -19.19
C PRO A 563 -0.99 50.22 -20.33
N HIS A 564 -2.31 50.09 -20.49
CA HIS A 564 -3.05 49.26 -21.45
C HIS A 564 -2.57 49.26 -22.91
N ARG A 565 -2.69 48.09 -23.55
CA ARG A 565 -3.51 47.94 -24.78
C ARG A 565 -4.11 46.53 -24.90
N ASN A 566 -5.09 46.39 -25.81
CA ASN A 566 -6.13 45.36 -25.72
C ASN A 566 -5.69 43.95 -26.12
N ARG A 567 -6.35 42.97 -25.50
CA ARG A 567 -6.51 41.62 -26.06
C ARG A 567 -7.64 41.64 -27.07
N ASP A 568 -7.48 40.92 -28.18
CA ASP A 568 -8.61 40.51 -29.01
C ASP A 568 -8.49 39.05 -29.47
N VAL A 569 -9.67 38.49 -29.73
CA VAL A 569 -10.05 37.07 -29.82
C VAL A 569 -9.26 36.21 -30.83
N ARG A 570 -8.85 35.01 -30.39
CA ARG A 570 -8.83 33.75 -31.18
C ARG A 570 -9.32 32.64 -30.24
N GLN A 571 -10.47 31.99 -30.42
CA GLN A 571 -10.79 30.98 -31.44
C GLN A 571 -9.72 29.90 -31.57
N GLU A 572 -10.02 28.74 -30.96
CA GLU A 572 -9.26 27.49 -31.12
C GLU A 572 -9.79 26.73 -32.34
N SER A 573 -8.88 26.17 -33.16
CA SER A 573 -9.23 25.25 -34.25
C SER A 573 -8.21 24.12 -34.33
N SER A 574 -8.63 22.94 -33.87
CA SER A 574 -8.22 21.60 -34.32
C SER A 574 -6.73 21.30 -34.60
N PHE A 575 -6.19 20.42 -33.75
CA PHE A 575 -5.19 19.38 -34.03
C PHE A 575 -3.69 19.73 -34.16
N ASP A 576 -2.94 18.73 -33.69
CA ASP A 576 -1.55 18.33 -33.94
C ASP A 576 -0.36 19.22 -33.54
N GLU A 577 0.73 18.48 -33.29
CA GLU A 577 2.13 18.83 -33.00
C GLU A 577 2.38 19.77 -31.80
N GLY A 578 3.27 19.31 -30.90
CA GLY A 578 3.61 20.05 -29.69
C GLY A 578 4.71 21.06 -29.98
N ASN A 579 4.40 22.36 -29.86
CA ASN A 579 5.31 23.50 -30.08
C ASN A 579 6.77 23.23 -29.68
N ASN A 580 7.55 22.74 -30.63
CA ASN A 580 8.98 22.58 -30.53
C ASN A 580 9.59 23.95 -30.88
N PRO A 581 10.30 24.64 -29.97
CA PRO A 581 10.70 26.03 -30.19
C PRO A 581 11.57 26.21 -31.44
N LEU A 582 12.30 25.17 -31.85
CA LEU A 582 13.11 25.15 -33.07
C LEU A 582 12.26 25.28 -34.35
N GLU A 583 11.08 24.65 -34.43
CA GLU A 583 10.25 24.64 -35.64
C GLU A 583 9.75 26.04 -36.02
N GLN A 584 9.43 26.88 -35.03
CA GLN A 584 9.08 28.28 -35.26
C GLN A 584 10.25 29.05 -35.91
N PHE A 585 11.49 28.80 -35.48
CA PHE A 585 12.68 29.42 -36.07
C PHE A 585 13.04 28.83 -37.44
N VAL A 586 12.89 27.52 -37.66
CA VAL A 586 13.07 26.87 -38.97
C VAL A 586 12.07 27.41 -40.00
N LEU A 587 10.80 27.60 -39.61
CA LEU A 587 9.76 28.16 -40.48
C LEU A 587 10.07 29.62 -40.86
N LEU A 588 10.55 30.43 -39.91
CA LEU A 588 11.05 31.78 -40.19
C LEU A 588 12.30 31.78 -41.10
N ALA A 589 13.25 30.86 -40.87
CA ALA A 589 14.49 30.73 -41.65
C ALA A 589 14.25 30.40 -43.14
N LYS A 590 13.17 29.67 -43.46
CA LYS A 590 12.74 29.43 -44.85
C LYS A 590 12.39 30.73 -45.61
N SER A 591 11.99 31.79 -44.89
CA SER A 591 11.64 33.10 -45.47
C SER A 591 12.74 34.18 -45.36
N ALA A 592 13.65 34.04 -44.40
CA ALA A 592 14.69 35.02 -44.12
C ALA A 592 15.89 34.91 -45.09
N LYS A 593 16.36 36.04 -45.62
CA LYS A 593 17.59 36.13 -46.42
C LYS A 593 18.48 37.29 -45.96
N GLY A 594 19.80 37.15 -46.13
CA GLY A 594 20.79 38.17 -45.80
C GLY A 594 20.69 38.66 -44.35
N ALA A 595 20.54 39.97 -44.15
CA ALA A 595 20.45 40.59 -42.83
C ALA A 595 19.34 40.04 -41.93
N ALA A 596 18.22 39.57 -42.50
CA ALA A 596 17.14 38.93 -41.72
C ALA A 596 17.56 37.57 -41.16
N ALA A 597 18.37 36.81 -41.90
CA ALA A 597 18.90 35.52 -41.44
C ALA A 597 20.00 35.73 -40.37
N VAL A 598 20.82 36.79 -40.49
CA VAL A 598 21.79 37.20 -39.48
C VAL A 598 21.11 37.51 -38.13
N GLU A 599 20.00 38.24 -38.15
CA GLU A 599 19.26 38.57 -36.93
C GLU A 599 18.55 37.34 -36.33
N LEU A 600 18.01 36.46 -37.17
CA LEU A 600 17.45 35.18 -36.75
C LEU A 600 18.50 34.29 -36.06
N ILE A 601 19.74 34.23 -36.57
CA ILE A 601 20.83 33.48 -35.94
C ILE A 601 21.12 34.02 -34.52
N LYS A 602 21.16 35.34 -34.31
CA LYS A 602 21.32 35.91 -32.95
C LYS A 602 20.21 35.46 -32.01
N GLN A 603 18.96 35.57 -32.47
CA GLN A 603 17.77 35.22 -31.68
C GLN A 603 17.75 33.73 -31.32
N VAL A 604 18.11 32.84 -32.26
CA VAL A 604 18.24 31.39 -32.02
C VAL A 604 19.38 31.05 -31.05
N LEU A 605 20.50 31.76 -31.13
CA LEU A 605 21.61 31.60 -30.19
C LEU A 605 21.24 32.07 -28.78
N GLU A 606 20.46 33.14 -28.63
CA GLU A 606 20.00 33.63 -27.31
C GLU A 606 18.75 32.91 -26.76
N ALA A 607 17.96 32.24 -27.59
CA ALA A 607 16.74 31.55 -27.17
C ALA A 607 17.02 30.43 -26.13
N PRO A 608 16.33 30.40 -24.97
CA PRO A 608 16.42 29.29 -24.02
C PRO A 608 15.71 28.04 -24.59
N GLY A 609 16.21 26.85 -24.25
CA GLY A 609 15.63 25.56 -24.66
C GLY A 609 15.98 25.11 -26.09
N VAL A 610 16.57 25.96 -26.93
CA VAL A 610 17.06 25.56 -28.27
C VAL A 610 18.53 25.16 -28.19
N HIS A 611 18.80 23.85 -28.17
CA HIS A 611 20.15 23.26 -27.98
C HIS A 611 20.65 22.42 -29.16
N VAL A 612 19.86 22.34 -30.23
CA VAL A 612 20.11 21.56 -31.46
C VAL A 612 19.97 22.54 -32.64
N PHE A 613 20.89 22.51 -33.60
CA PHE A 613 21.03 23.54 -34.64
C PHE A 613 21.22 23.00 -36.07
N GLY A 614 21.38 21.68 -36.26
CA GLY A 614 21.63 21.05 -37.57
C GLY A 614 20.55 21.37 -38.60
N GLU A 615 19.27 21.24 -38.23
CA GLU A 615 18.12 21.63 -39.07
C GLU A 615 18.14 23.10 -39.52
N LEU A 616 18.84 23.97 -38.79
CA LEU A 616 19.02 25.38 -39.15
C LEU A 616 20.22 25.58 -40.09
N LEU A 617 21.30 24.79 -39.91
CA LEU A 617 22.49 24.81 -40.77
C LEU A 617 22.21 24.23 -42.16
N ASP A 618 21.37 23.20 -42.26
CA ASP A 618 21.00 22.57 -43.53
C ASP A 618 20.05 23.42 -44.39
N MET A 619 19.56 24.57 -43.88
CA MET A 619 18.71 25.47 -44.67
C MET A 619 19.52 26.23 -45.73
N PRO A 620 19.09 26.24 -47.02
CA PRO A 620 19.87 26.84 -48.10
C PRO A 620 20.10 28.35 -47.91
N ASN A 621 19.13 29.08 -47.34
CA ASN A 621 19.28 30.51 -47.01
C ASN A 621 20.38 30.80 -45.96
N ILE A 622 20.79 29.80 -45.18
CA ILE A 622 21.84 29.90 -44.14
C ILE A 622 23.17 29.40 -44.69
N ILE A 623 23.18 28.35 -45.53
CA ILE A 623 24.36 27.93 -46.32
C ILE A 623 24.82 29.07 -47.26
N GLU A 624 23.89 29.82 -47.85
CA GLU A 624 24.19 31.04 -48.65
C GLU A 624 25.06 32.06 -47.87
N LEU A 625 24.99 32.12 -46.53
CA LEU A 625 25.78 33.05 -45.71
C LEU A 625 27.26 32.65 -45.59
N GLN A 626 27.62 31.38 -45.83
CA GLN A 626 28.99 30.87 -45.70
C GLN A 626 29.97 31.60 -46.64
N ASN A 627 29.51 31.97 -47.84
CA ASN A 627 30.31 32.65 -48.88
C ASN A 627 30.08 34.17 -48.91
N GLY A 628 29.31 34.72 -47.96
CA GLY A 628 28.90 36.14 -47.94
C GLY A 628 29.69 36.99 -46.93
N PRO A 629 29.40 38.31 -46.87
CA PRO A 629 30.01 39.25 -45.90
C PRO A 629 29.60 39.01 -44.43
N HIS A 630 28.95 37.88 -44.15
CA HIS A 630 28.43 37.50 -42.84
C HIS A 630 28.89 36.09 -42.41
N ALA A 631 29.92 35.53 -43.04
CA ALA A 631 30.47 34.20 -42.74
C ALA A 631 30.76 33.96 -41.24
N ASN A 632 31.16 34.99 -40.48
CA ASN A 632 31.39 34.92 -39.04
C ASN A 632 30.13 34.45 -38.26
N TYR A 633 28.91 34.76 -38.74
CA TYR A 633 27.66 34.28 -38.15
C TYR A 633 27.42 32.80 -38.45
N TYR A 634 27.71 32.35 -39.67
CA TYR A 634 27.64 30.94 -40.06
C TYR A 634 28.66 30.10 -39.26
N ASN A 635 29.91 30.56 -39.19
CA ASN A 635 30.98 29.92 -38.40
C ASN A 635 30.63 29.85 -36.91
N SER A 636 29.98 30.89 -36.36
CA SER A 636 29.50 30.88 -34.97
C SER A 636 28.36 29.87 -34.77
N LEU A 637 27.40 29.77 -35.69
CA LEU A 637 26.32 28.76 -35.62
C LEU A 637 26.88 27.33 -35.74
N HIS A 638 27.82 27.09 -36.66
CA HIS A 638 28.52 25.82 -36.83
C HIS A 638 29.29 25.41 -35.57
N LEU A 639 29.89 26.36 -34.85
CA LEU A 639 30.55 26.12 -33.57
C LEU A 639 29.56 25.75 -32.46
N PHE A 640 28.36 26.34 -32.44
CA PHE A 640 27.29 25.95 -31.50
C PHE A 640 26.69 24.58 -31.83
N ALA A 641 26.57 24.20 -33.10
CA ALA A 641 26.18 22.85 -33.50
C ALA A 641 27.23 21.80 -33.09
N TYR A 642 28.50 21.99 -33.46
CA TYR A 642 29.49 20.91 -33.43
C TYR A 642 30.74 21.12 -32.55
N GLY A 643 31.05 22.35 -32.09
CA GLY A 643 32.31 22.69 -31.42
C GLY A 643 32.24 22.86 -29.90
N THR A 644 33.38 23.04 -29.25
CA THR A 644 33.49 23.26 -27.79
C THR A 644 33.83 24.71 -27.43
N TYR A 645 33.57 25.09 -26.17
CA TYR A 645 33.94 26.40 -25.62
C TYR A 645 35.46 26.66 -25.71
N ARG A 646 36.29 25.62 -25.58
CA ARG A 646 37.73 25.71 -25.83
C ARG A 646 38.07 26.11 -27.28
N GLN A 647 37.40 25.52 -28.27
CA GLN A 647 37.58 25.88 -29.68
C GLN A 647 37.11 27.31 -30.01
N TYR A 648 36.16 27.87 -29.25
CA TYR A 648 35.79 29.29 -29.32
C TYR A 648 36.95 30.21 -28.89
N LEU A 649 37.64 29.87 -27.79
CA LEU A 649 38.78 30.65 -27.29
C LEU A 649 39.96 30.65 -28.28
N GLU A 650 40.21 29.50 -28.93
CA GLU A 650 41.29 29.32 -29.91
C GLU A 650 41.00 30.05 -31.24
N ASN A 651 39.75 30.08 -31.71
CA ASN A 651 39.36 30.67 -33.00
C ASN A 651 38.75 32.09 -32.91
N LYS A 652 38.95 32.76 -31.76
CA LYS A 652 38.36 34.06 -31.42
C LYS A 652 38.33 35.15 -32.53
N PRO A 653 39.37 35.37 -33.37
CA PRO A 653 39.33 36.43 -34.39
C PRO A 653 38.43 36.16 -35.61
N GLN A 654 37.88 34.94 -35.77
CA GLN A 654 36.98 34.57 -36.88
C GLN A 654 35.51 34.46 -36.45
N LEU A 655 35.21 34.76 -35.18
CA LEU A 655 33.95 34.49 -34.51
C LEU A 655 33.37 35.77 -33.91
N LEU A 656 32.11 35.71 -33.48
CA LEU A 656 31.42 36.85 -32.87
C LEU A 656 31.80 37.02 -31.39
N GLU A 657 31.72 38.25 -30.90
CA GLU A 657 31.81 38.53 -29.46
C GLU A 657 30.54 38.06 -28.75
N LEU A 658 30.59 36.89 -28.13
CA LEU A 658 29.40 36.25 -27.57
C LEU A 658 28.83 37.01 -26.37
N SER A 659 27.50 37.16 -26.37
CA SER A 659 26.68 37.59 -25.22
C SER A 659 26.94 36.68 -24.00
N PRO A 660 26.84 37.17 -22.74
CA PRO A 660 27.03 36.33 -21.55
C PRO A 660 26.07 35.12 -21.52
N VAL A 661 24.86 35.26 -22.07
CA VAL A 661 23.89 34.16 -22.21
C VAL A 661 24.40 33.10 -23.20
N GLN A 662 24.91 33.54 -24.35
CA GLN A 662 25.48 32.66 -25.38
C GLN A 662 26.73 31.92 -24.87
N LYS A 663 27.57 32.57 -24.05
CA LYS A 663 28.73 31.93 -23.40
C LYS A 663 28.31 30.78 -22.48
N LYS A 664 27.38 31.02 -21.56
CA LYS A 664 26.82 29.94 -20.70
C LYS A 664 26.23 28.80 -21.53
N LYS A 665 25.48 29.12 -22.58
CA LYS A 665 24.88 28.13 -23.49
C LYS A 665 25.93 27.25 -24.19
N LEU A 666 27.05 27.82 -24.64
CA LEU A 666 28.16 27.06 -25.23
C LEU A 666 28.94 26.23 -24.19
N GLN A 667 29.06 26.72 -22.96
CA GLN A 667 29.63 25.96 -21.84
C GLN A 667 28.74 24.75 -21.48
N HIS A 668 27.41 24.91 -21.41
CA HIS A 668 26.47 23.79 -21.21
C HIS A 668 26.59 22.73 -22.32
N LEU A 669 26.63 23.15 -23.59
CA LEU A 669 26.84 22.25 -24.75
C LEU A 669 28.20 21.54 -24.71
N THR A 670 29.23 22.16 -24.11
CA THR A 670 30.54 21.55 -23.91
C THR A 670 30.49 20.46 -22.83
N ILE A 671 29.75 20.67 -21.73
CA ILE A 671 29.50 19.63 -20.72
C ILE A 671 28.78 18.43 -21.34
N VAL A 672 27.75 18.66 -22.17
CA VAL A 672 27.04 17.61 -22.92
C VAL A 672 28.00 16.80 -23.78
N THR A 673 28.85 17.45 -24.58
CA THR A 673 29.84 16.76 -25.44
C THR A 673 30.90 15.97 -24.65
N LEU A 674 31.21 16.35 -23.42
CA LEU A 674 32.06 15.56 -22.52
C LEU A 674 31.30 14.36 -21.93
N ALA A 675 30.03 14.54 -21.55
CA ALA A 675 29.16 13.49 -21.04
C ALA A 675 28.87 12.38 -22.07
N THR A 676 28.76 12.73 -23.36
CA THR A 676 28.66 11.74 -24.46
C THR A 676 29.85 10.79 -24.51
N LYS A 677 31.04 11.22 -24.03
CA LYS A 677 32.27 10.43 -24.05
C LYS A 677 32.53 9.68 -22.75
N ASN A 678 32.31 10.33 -21.60
CA ASN A 678 32.62 9.80 -20.27
C ASN A 678 31.42 9.98 -19.33
N LYS A 679 30.93 8.88 -18.75
CA LYS A 679 29.85 8.93 -17.73
C LYS A 679 30.30 9.57 -16.41
N CYS A 680 31.59 9.44 -16.07
CA CYS A 680 32.18 10.09 -14.90
C CYS A 680 33.21 11.10 -15.39
N ILE A 681 32.97 12.39 -15.16
CA ILE A 681 33.83 13.48 -15.63
C ILE A 681 34.53 14.12 -14.43
N PRO A 682 35.87 14.07 -14.31
CA PRO A 682 36.57 14.72 -13.22
C PRO A 682 36.54 16.24 -13.37
N TYR A 683 36.39 16.94 -12.25
CA TYR A 683 36.32 18.41 -12.19
C TYR A 683 37.56 19.07 -12.83
N SER A 684 38.73 18.43 -12.79
CA SER A 684 39.95 18.92 -13.45
C SER A 684 39.81 19.10 -14.96
N VAL A 685 39.10 18.18 -15.64
CA VAL A 685 38.82 18.27 -17.08
C VAL A 685 37.75 19.32 -17.37
N LEU A 686 36.73 19.42 -16.52
CA LEU A 686 35.67 20.44 -16.65
C LEU A 686 36.21 21.86 -16.46
N LEU A 687 37.05 22.10 -15.44
CA LEU A 687 37.71 23.40 -15.23
C LEU A 687 38.59 23.79 -16.44
N GLN A 688 39.30 22.83 -17.03
CA GLN A 688 40.17 23.05 -18.19
C GLN A 688 39.40 23.35 -19.48
N GLU A 689 38.33 22.60 -19.80
CA GLU A 689 37.58 22.76 -21.05
C GLU A 689 36.58 23.94 -21.03
N LEU A 690 36.25 24.47 -19.86
CA LEU A 690 35.29 25.57 -19.67
C LEU A 690 35.96 26.92 -19.33
N ASP A 691 37.29 26.96 -19.15
CA ASP A 691 38.09 28.10 -18.64
C ASP A 691 37.53 28.68 -17.31
N ILE A 692 37.14 27.80 -16.40
CA ILE A 692 36.60 28.16 -15.08
C ILE A 692 37.70 27.97 -14.04
N LYS A 693 37.94 29.02 -13.23
CA LYS A 693 39.05 29.07 -12.25
C LYS A 693 38.62 28.75 -10.81
N ASN A 694 37.32 28.68 -10.54
CA ASN A 694 36.75 28.42 -9.23
C ASN A 694 35.82 27.20 -9.28
N VAL A 695 35.95 26.30 -8.31
CA VAL A 695 35.11 25.09 -8.24
C VAL A 695 33.64 25.45 -8.01
N ARG A 696 33.33 26.49 -7.21
CA ARG A 696 31.94 26.90 -6.98
C ARG A 696 31.25 27.34 -8.27
N ASP A 697 31.90 28.19 -9.06
CA ASP A 697 31.35 28.69 -10.32
C ASP A 697 31.08 27.55 -11.34
N LEU A 698 31.88 26.46 -11.26
CA LEU A 698 31.63 25.23 -12.02
C LEU A 698 30.43 24.44 -11.47
N GLU A 699 30.32 24.28 -10.15
CA GLU A 699 29.18 23.59 -9.53
C GLU A 699 27.87 24.34 -9.78
N ASP A 700 27.85 25.66 -9.65
CA ASP A 700 26.71 26.52 -9.98
C ASP A 700 26.29 26.36 -11.46
N LEU A 701 27.25 26.27 -12.39
CA LEU A 701 26.97 26.02 -13.82
C LEU A 701 26.41 24.61 -14.08
N ILE A 702 26.92 23.57 -13.41
CA ILE A 702 26.38 22.21 -13.49
C ILE A 702 24.96 22.17 -12.93
N ILE A 703 24.71 22.87 -11.82
CA ILE A 703 23.38 22.99 -11.20
C ILE A 703 22.40 23.73 -12.13
N GLU A 704 22.82 24.82 -12.78
CA GLU A 704 22.03 25.48 -13.83
C GLU A 704 21.70 24.55 -15.01
N ALA A 705 22.67 23.73 -15.47
CA ALA A 705 22.45 22.77 -16.54
C ALA A 705 21.49 21.62 -16.15
N ILE A 706 21.47 21.23 -14.87
CA ILE A 706 20.49 20.27 -14.33
C ILE A 706 19.09 20.89 -14.24
N TYR A 707 18.96 22.12 -13.73
CA TYR A 707 17.66 22.82 -13.67
C TYR A 707 17.09 23.21 -15.04
N ALA A 708 17.93 23.22 -16.08
CA ALA A 708 17.52 23.44 -17.48
C ALA A 708 17.19 22.14 -18.24
N ASP A 709 17.16 20.98 -17.57
CA ASP A 709 16.96 19.64 -18.16
C ASP A 709 17.97 19.28 -19.30
N ILE A 710 19.14 19.92 -19.32
CA ILE A 710 20.21 19.68 -20.31
C ILE A 710 20.99 18.40 -19.96
N ILE A 711 21.18 18.15 -18.65
CA ILE A 711 21.81 16.94 -18.10
C ILE A 711 21.06 16.48 -16.85
N HIS A 712 21.15 15.19 -16.55
CA HIS A 712 20.79 14.63 -15.24
C HIS A 712 21.98 13.83 -14.70
N GLY A 713 22.27 13.98 -13.41
CA GLY A 713 23.44 13.37 -12.80
C GLY A 713 23.62 13.78 -11.34
N LYS A 714 24.75 13.39 -10.75
CA LYS A 714 25.11 13.62 -9.36
C LYS A 714 26.50 14.24 -9.27
N LEU A 715 26.65 15.26 -8.42
CA LEU A 715 27.93 15.89 -8.13
C LEU A 715 28.58 15.12 -6.97
N ASP A 716 29.58 14.30 -7.25
CA ASP A 716 30.41 13.68 -6.23
C ASP A 716 31.52 14.65 -5.80
N GLN A 717 31.16 15.52 -4.86
CA GLN A 717 32.07 16.49 -4.25
C GLN A 717 33.23 15.84 -3.47
N LYS A 718 33.12 14.56 -3.08
CA LYS A 718 34.16 13.85 -2.33
C LYS A 718 35.27 13.34 -3.27
N ASN A 719 34.89 12.86 -4.45
CA ASN A 719 35.82 12.37 -5.47
C ASN A 719 36.11 13.41 -6.57
N SER A 720 35.59 14.64 -6.45
CA SER A 720 35.71 15.76 -7.40
C SER A 720 35.28 15.36 -8.82
N GLN A 721 34.13 14.71 -8.95
CA GLN A 721 33.62 14.12 -10.18
C GLN A 721 32.13 14.41 -10.39
N LEU A 722 31.74 14.58 -11.65
CA LEU A 722 30.35 14.61 -12.10
C LEU A 722 29.98 13.23 -12.66
N GLU A 723 29.06 12.53 -12.02
CA GLU A 723 28.43 11.32 -12.54
C GLU A 723 27.21 11.72 -13.38
N VAL A 724 27.17 11.37 -14.66
CA VAL A 724 26.09 11.72 -15.58
C VAL A 724 25.23 10.49 -15.89
N ASP A 725 23.96 10.56 -15.47
CA ASP A 725 22.94 9.54 -15.73
C ASP A 725 22.31 9.75 -17.14
N TYR A 726 22.15 11.01 -17.58
CA TYR A 726 21.58 11.39 -18.87
C TYR A 726 22.12 12.75 -19.36
N ALA A 727 22.20 12.94 -20.68
CA ALA A 727 22.48 14.22 -21.32
C ALA A 727 21.64 14.37 -22.60
N ILE A 728 21.24 15.61 -22.94
CA ILE A 728 20.52 15.91 -24.17
C ILE A 728 21.34 15.53 -25.42
N GLY A 729 20.67 15.06 -26.46
CA GLY A 729 21.30 14.79 -27.76
C GLY A 729 21.77 16.08 -28.43
N ARG A 730 23.01 16.09 -28.93
CA ARG A 730 23.61 17.16 -29.72
C ARG A 730 23.64 16.78 -31.20
N ASP A 731 23.77 17.76 -32.10
CA ASP A 731 23.97 17.54 -33.53
C ASP A 731 25.14 16.58 -33.82
N ILE A 732 24.92 15.61 -34.71
CA ILE A 732 25.86 14.53 -35.05
C ILE A 732 26.51 14.85 -36.40
N GLN A 733 27.83 14.79 -36.52
CA GLN A 733 28.48 14.98 -37.82
C GLN A 733 28.32 13.74 -38.71
N PRO A 734 28.21 13.88 -40.04
CA PRO A 734 28.18 12.73 -40.96
C PRO A 734 29.38 11.77 -40.83
N ALA A 735 30.51 12.24 -40.31
CA ALA A 735 31.69 11.42 -40.02
C ALA A 735 31.49 10.48 -38.80
N ASP A 736 30.72 10.88 -37.79
CA ASP A 736 30.52 10.11 -36.55
C ASP A 736 29.57 8.91 -36.74
N LEU A 737 28.78 8.91 -37.82
CA LEU A 737 27.83 7.85 -38.15
C LEU A 737 28.48 6.45 -38.20
N GLY A 738 29.71 6.35 -38.70
CA GLY A 738 30.44 5.07 -38.73
C GLY A 738 30.73 4.51 -37.33
N THR A 739 31.08 5.39 -36.38
CA THR A 739 31.32 5.04 -34.98
C THR A 739 30.02 4.61 -34.27
N ILE A 740 28.91 5.28 -34.58
CA ILE A 740 27.57 4.93 -34.07
C ILE A 740 27.15 3.55 -34.59
N VAL A 741 27.35 3.25 -35.88
CA VAL A 741 27.06 1.93 -36.45
C VAL A 741 27.93 0.83 -35.81
N SER A 742 29.24 1.08 -35.61
CA SER A 742 30.12 0.10 -34.94
C SER A 742 29.68 -0.20 -33.51
N THR A 743 29.40 0.84 -32.71
CA THR A 743 28.99 0.67 -31.30
C THR A 743 27.61 0.02 -31.16
N LEU A 744 26.66 0.32 -32.05
CA LEU A 744 25.37 -0.39 -32.11
C LEU A 744 25.55 -1.87 -32.49
N GLN A 745 26.49 -2.20 -33.39
CA GLN A 745 26.80 -3.59 -33.73
C GLN A 745 27.46 -4.33 -32.56
N GLU A 746 28.41 -3.72 -31.86
CA GLU A 746 29.02 -4.29 -30.63
C GLU A 746 27.98 -4.53 -29.54
N TRP A 747 27.03 -3.61 -29.36
CA TRP A 747 25.92 -3.77 -28.42
C TRP A 747 24.95 -4.89 -28.83
N CYS A 748 24.64 -5.01 -30.12
CA CYS A 748 23.85 -6.12 -30.66
C CYS A 748 24.52 -7.48 -30.39
N ASN A 749 25.80 -7.62 -30.75
CA ASN A 749 26.61 -8.82 -30.50
C ASN A 749 26.65 -9.17 -29.00
N SER A 750 26.70 -8.15 -28.12
CA SER A 750 26.66 -8.32 -26.66
C SER A 750 25.30 -8.85 -26.19
N CYS A 751 24.20 -8.33 -26.75
CA CYS A 751 22.85 -8.82 -26.46
C CYS A 751 22.64 -10.27 -26.92
N GLU A 752 23.11 -10.65 -28.11
CA GLU A 752 23.10 -12.03 -28.58
C GLU A 752 23.90 -12.97 -27.66
N THR A 753 25.06 -12.52 -27.18
CA THR A 753 25.90 -13.27 -26.24
C THR A 753 25.21 -13.49 -24.89
N VAL A 754 24.51 -12.48 -24.37
CA VAL A 754 23.70 -12.60 -23.15
C VAL A 754 22.50 -13.53 -23.35
N LEU A 755 21.80 -13.44 -24.48
CA LEU A 755 20.68 -14.34 -24.83
C LEU A 755 21.14 -15.80 -24.87
N SER A 756 22.24 -16.10 -25.56
CA SER A 756 22.84 -17.44 -25.64
C SER A 756 23.21 -18.00 -24.26
N CYS A 757 23.74 -17.16 -23.37
CA CYS A 757 24.01 -17.54 -21.97
C CYS A 757 22.72 -17.87 -21.20
N VAL A 758 21.67 -17.06 -21.33
CA VAL A 758 20.37 -17.28 -20.69
C VAL A 758 19.68 -18.53 -21.23
N GLU A 759 19.69 -18.78 -22.53
CA GLU A 759 19.17 -20.02 -23.13
C GLU A 759 19.92 -21.26 -22.60
N THR A 760 21.25 -21.17 -22.50
CA THR A 760 22.08 -22.23 -21.91
C THR A 760 21.71 -22.52 -20.45
N GLN A 761 21.41 -21.49 -19.65
CA GLN A 761 20.92 -21.67 -18.27
C GLN A 761 19.51 -22.29 -18.24
N ILE A 762 18.60 -21.86 -19.12
CA ILE A 762 17.24 -22.44 -19.24
C ILE A 762 17.30 -23.92 -19.63
N ILE A 763 18.21 -24.32 -20.53
CA ILE A 763 18.44 -25.72 -20.91
C ILE A 763 18.95 -26.52 -19.71
N ARG A 764 19.92 -26.01 -18.94
CA ARG A 764 20.44 -26.66 -17.72
C ARG A 764 19.35 -26.84 -16.67
N ALA A 765 18.60 -25.80 -16.35
CA ALA A 765 17.52 -25.85 -15.36
C ALA A 765 16.40 -26.82 -15.75
N ASN A 766 16.03 -26.89 -17.03
CA ASN A 766 15.05 -27.87 -17.52
C ASN A 766 15.60 -29.31 -17.49
N ALA A 767 16.88 -29.52 -17.79
CA ALA A 767 17.51 -30.84 -17.69
C ALA A 767 17.55 -31.34 -16.23
N GLU A 768 17.87 -30.46 -15.27
CA GLU A 768 17.85 -30.77 -13.84
C GLU A 768 16.44 -31.04 -13.31
N LYS A 769 15.47 -30.19 -13.68
CA LYS A 769 14.03 -30.42 -13.40
C LYS A 769 13.57 -31.79 -13.90
N ASN A 770 13.95 -32.17 -15.11
CA ASN A 770 13.61 -33.48 -15.69
C ASN A 770 14.32 -34.66 -14.98
N ARG A 771 15.55 -34.48 -14.49
CA ARG A 771 16.22 -35.48 -13.62
C ARG A 771 15.45 -35.65 -12.30
N ARG A 772 15.08 -34.55 -11.64
CA ARG A 772 14.32 -34.55 -10.37
C ARG A 772 12.93 -35.18 -10.53
N LEU A 773 12.27 -34.96 -11.68
CA LEU A 773 10.98 -35.58 -12.00
C LEU A 773 11.12 -37.11 -12.13
N LYS A 774 12.08 -37.59 -12.93
CA LYS A 774 12.36 -39.03 -13.07
C LYS A 774 12.75 -39.70 -11.75
N HIS A 775 13.51 -39.01 -10.90
CA HIS A 775 13.88 -39.54 -9.59
C HIS A 775 12.65 -39.68 -8.67
N LYS A 776 11.73 -38.71 -8.70
CA LYS A 776 10.44 -38.79 -7.98
C LYS A 776 9.56 -39.92 -8.50
N GLU A 777 9.49 -40.11 -9.82
CA GLU A 777 8.77 -41.23 -10.46
C GLU A 777 9.34 -42.59 -10.04
N ALA A 778 10.68 -42.71 -9.92
CA ALA A 778 11.34 -43.93 -9.44
C ALA A 778 11.00 -44.21 -7.96
N ILE A 779 11.11 -43.21 -7.07
CA ILE A 779 10.74 -43.34 -5.66
C ILE A 779 9.26 -43.73 -5.50
N GLU A 780 8.36 -43.16 -6.31
CA GLU A 780 6.94 -43.52 -6.30
C GLU A 780 6.70 -44.97 -6.75
N GLN A 781 7.46 -45.47 -7.74
CA GLN A 781 7.42 -46.87 -8.15
C GLN A 781 7.97 -47.81 -7.07
N GLU A 782 9.06 -47.44 -6.38
CA GLU A 782 9.59 -48.20 -5.24
C GLU A 782 8.59 -48.26 -4.08
N ILE A 783 7.97 -47.13 -3.72
CA ILE A 783 6.89 -47.08 -2.70
C ILE A 783 5.70 -47.95 -3.11
N ILE A 784 5.31 -47.98 -4.39
CA ILE A 784 4.25 -48.87 -4.90
C ILE A 784 4.66 -50.34 -4.79
N ASN A 785 5.91 -50.68 -5.07
CA ASN A 785 6.41 -52.06 -4.97
C ASN A 785 6.54 -52.52 -3.52
N ILE A 786 7.03 -51.67 -2.61
CA ILE A 786 7.07 -51.94 -1.15
C ILE A 786 5.64 -52.10 -0.60
N LYS A 787 4.68 -51.28 -1.04
CA LYS A 787 3.26 -51.45 -0.66
C LYS A 787 2.65 -52.75 -1.19
N LYS A 788 3.10 -53.26 -2.35
CA LYS A 788 2.68 -54.58 -2.86
C LYS A 788 3.28 -55.71 -2.03
N THR A 789 4.60 -55.70 -1.75
CA THR A 789 5.25 -56.76 -0.97
C THR A 789 4.69 -56.85 0.44
N LEU A 790 4.49 -55.71 1.11
CA LEU A 790 3.81 -55.65 2.42
C LEU A 790 2.37 -56.19 2.36
N LYS A 791 1.64 -55.93 1.27
CA LYS A 791 0.28 -56.45 1.09
C LYS A 791 0.24 -57.97 0.84
N THR A 792 1.23 -58.53 0.14
CA THR A 792 1.37 -60.00 0.03
C THR A 792 1.88 -60.64 1.32
N GLN A 793 2.67 -59.93 2.15
CA GLN A 793 3.11 -60.41 3.46
C GLN A 793 2.05 -60.29 4.56
N SER A 794 0.87 -59.74 4.26
CA SER A 794 -0.27 -59.61 5.17
C SER A 794 -1.50 -60.41 4.70
N GLN A 795 -1.30 -61.39 3.82
CA GLN A 795 -2.33 -62.35 3.40
C GLN A 795 -1.77 -63.77 3.33
N ASP A 796 -1.91 -64.53 4.41
CA ASP A 796 -1.66 -65.97 4.54
C ASP A 796 -2.58 -66.52 5.66
N PRO A 797 -2.94 -67.83 5.70
CA PRO A 797 -4.19 -68.19 5.02
C PRO A 797 -5.20 -68.99 5.88
N ASP A 798 -6.26 -68.34 6.35
CA ASP A 798 -7.38 -68.96 7.09
C ASP A 798 -8.76 -68.73 6.41
N GLU A 799 -9.01 -69.35 5.24
CA GLU A 799 -10.38 -69.58 4.73
C GLU A 799 -10.43 -70.63 3.60
N ALA A 800 -10.32 -71.93 3.94
CA ALA A 800 -10.39 -73.03 2.96
C ALA A 800 -10.88 -74.38 3.55
N MET A 801 -11.97 -74.36 4.33
CA MET A 801 -12.66 -75.57 4.80
C MET A 801 -14.16 -75.48 4.48
N ALA A 802 -14.76 -76.64 4.15
CA ALA A 802 -16.18 -76.83 3.86
C ALA A 802 -16.78 -76.07 2.64
N THR A 803 -16.65 -76.66 1.45
CA THR A 803 -17.82 -77.28 0.80
C THR A 803 -17.37 -78.33 -0.23
N ASP A 804 -18.14 -79.40 -0.39
CA ASP A 804 -17.70 -80.63 -1.04
C ASP A 804 -18.69 -81.11 -2.13
N THR A 805 -18.20 -81.94 -3.05
CA THR A 805 -18.92 -82.71 -4.08
C THR A 805 -19.70 -81.95 -5.16
N ARG A 806 -19.23 -82.05 -6.42
CA ARG A 806 -19.95 -82.84 -7.45
C ARG A 806 -19.15 -83.08 -8.75
N GLU A 807 -19.23 -84.32 -9.23
CA GLU A 807 -19.25 -84.79 -10.65
C GLU A 807 -18.40 -83.97 -11.67
N ALA A 808 -17.14 -84.29 -12.00
CA ALA A 808 -16.56 -85.49 -12.64
C ALA A 808 -16.83 -85.65 -14.17
N VAL A 809 -15.75 -85.78 -14.98
CA VAL A 809 -15.55 -86.64 -16.19
C VAL A 809 -14.46 -86.07 -17.15
N ALA A 810 -13.67 -86.96 -17.76
CA ALA A 810 -12.72 -86.77 -18.90
C ALA A 810 -11.58 -85.74 -18.73
N GLN A 811 -10.32 -86.17 -18.54
CA GLN A 811 -9.36 -86.62 -19.60
C GLN A 811 -8.92 -85.50 -20.57
N GLY A 812 -7.60 -85.30 -20.70
CA GLY A 812 -7.02 -84.19 -21.46
C GLY A 812 -6.11 -84.60 -22.61
N ALA A 813 -5.72 -83.63 -23.43
CA ALA A 813 -4.68 -83.71 -24.45
C ALA A 813 -4.04 -82.32 -24.66
N GLU A 814 -2.80 -82.27 -25.13
CA GLU A 814 -2.03 -81.02 -25.30
C GLU A 814 -2.18 -80.33 -26.67
N LYS A 815 -1.68 -79.08 -26.74
CA LYS A 815 -1.08 -78.38 -27.91
C LYS A 815 -1.98 -77.96 -29.08
N GLY A 816 -1.67 -76.77 -29.63
CA GLY A 816 -1.88 -76.48 -31.07
C GLY A 816 -2.64 -75.21 -31.46
N LYS A 817 -2.06 -74.02 -31.31
CA LYS A 817 -2.65 -72.75 -31.79
C LYS A 817 -2.84 -72.70 -33.32
N LYS A 818 -4.07 -72.48 -33.82
CA LYS A 818 -4.39 -71.71 -35.05
C LYS A 818 -5.69 -70.91 -34.78
N GLN A 819 -5.79 -69.57 -34.91
CA GLN A 819 -5.76 -68.73 -36.14
C GLN A 819 -6.78 -69.22 -37.19
N LEU A 820 -7.86 -68.50 -37.54
CA LEU A 820 -7.90 -67.14 -38.11
C LEU A 820 -9.36 -66.67 -38.42
N LYS A 821 -9.54 -65.34 -38.62
CA LYS A 821 -10.58 -64.65 -39.45
C LYS A 821 -12.05 -64.61 -38.94
N ASN A 822 -12.85 -63.56 -39.22
CA ASN A 822 -12.54 -62.13 -39.48
C ASN A 822 -13.80 -61.22 -39.43
N LYS A 823 -13.57 -59.89 -39.47
CA LYS A 823 -14.53 -58.76 -39.64
C LYS A 823 -15.40 -58.43 -38.40
N GLY A 824 -15.46 -57.19 -37.90
CA GLY A 824 -14.54 -56.05 -38.10
C GLY A 824 -15.19 -54.67 -38.03
N LEU A 825 -14.42 -53.67 -37.60
CA LEU A 825 -14.68 -52.23 -37.75
C LEU A 825 -13.32 -51.49 -37.78
N ARG A 826 -13.14 -50.52 -38.68
CA ARG A 826 -11.90 -49.72 -38.86
C ARG A 826 -12.10 -48.33 -38.24
N GLY A 827 -11.11 -47.79 -37.50
CA GLY A 827 -11.35 -46.60 -36.65
C GLY A 827 -10.20 -45.61 -36.36
N SER A 828 -9.05 -45.67 -37.05
CA SER A 828 -7.99 -44.63 -37.11
C SER A 828 -7.43 -44.04 -35.79
N SER A 829 -6.21 -44.43 -35.42
CA SER A 829 -5.44 -43.83 -34.31
C SER A 829 -5.01 -42.37 -34.60
N LYS A 830 -5.57 -41.40 -33.88
CA LYS A 830 -5.08 -40.00 -33.93
C LYS A 830 -3.83 -39.82 -33.04
N LYS A 831 -2.70 -39.48 -33.67
CA LYS A 831 -1.48 -39.01 -32.98
C LYS A 831 -1.82 -37.80 -32.09
N ARG A 832 -1.65 -37.89 -30.78
CA ARG A 832 -1.55 -36.71 -29.91
C ARG A 832 -0.13 -36.14 -30.04
N VAL A 833 0.02 -35.13 -30.89
CA VAL A 833 1.24 -34.31 -30.92
C VAL A 833 1.33 -33.53 -29.62
N SER A 834 2.33 -33.83 -28.80
CA SER A 834 2.72 -33.01 -27.66
C SER A 834 3.31 -31.70 -28.17
N LYS A 835 2.50 -30.64 -28.22
CA LYS A 835 3.02 -29.29 -28.48
C LYS A 835 4.04 -28.91 -27.40
N PRO A 836 5.19 -28.30 -27.73
CA PRO A 836 6.04 -27.68 -26.72
C PRO A 836 5.24 -26.55 -26.05
N VAL A 837 5.41 -26.40 -24.73
CA VAL A 837 4.79 -25.30 -23.97
C VAL A 837 5.62 -24.05 -24.21
N THR A 838 5.17 -23.18 -25.12
CA THR A 838 5.75 -21.85 -25.31
C THR A 838 5.49 -20.99 -24.07
N SER A 839 6.55 -20.74 -23.29
CA SER A 839 6.51 -19.95 -22.06
C SER A 839 6.40 -18.45 -22.37
N MET A 840 5.21 -18.03 -22.80
CA MET A 840 4.88 -16.68 -23.28
C MET A 840 4.78 -15.62 -22.16
N VAL A 841 5.70 -15.66 -21.18
CA VAL A 841 5.66 -14.90 -19.93
C VAL A 841 6.88 -13.98 -19.77
N SER A 842 8.06 -14.36 -20.30
CA SER A 842 9.29 -13.56 -20.12
C SER A 842 9.44 -12.38 -21.10
N SER A 843 8.84 -12.46 -22.29
CA SER A 843 9.02 -11.47 -23.37
C SER A 843 8.58 -10.05 -22.97
N ASN A 844 7.57 -9.91 -22.11
CA ASN A 844 6.99 -8.60 -21.76
C ASN A 844 7.83 -7.76 -20.76
N ARG A 845 8.94 -8.28 -20.22
CA ARG A 845 9.94 -7.48 -19.50
C ARG A 845 11.08 -7.03 -20.43
N LEU A 846 11.62 -7.94 -21.24
CA LEU A 846 12.66 -7.61 -22.23
C LEU A 846 12.16 -6.60 -23.27
N ASN A 847 10.97 -6.83 -23.85
CA ASN A 847 10.36 -5.91 -24.81
C ASN A 847 10.12 -4.50 -24.24
N LYS A 848 10.10 -4.30 -22.91
CA LYS A 848 9.94 -2.97 -22.29
C LYS A 848 11.26 -2.23 -22.09
N ILE A 849 12.37 -2.93 -21.87
CA ILE A 849 13.71 -2.32 -21.80
C ILE A 849 14.12 -1.95 -23.23
N CYS A 850 13.96 -2.88 -24.17
CA CYS A 850 14.19 -2.61 -25.59
C CYS A 850 13.29 -1.47 -26.10
N HIS A 851 12.02 -1.34 -25.67
CA HIS A 851 11.14 -0.28 -26.20
C HIS A 851 11.65 1.15 -25.95
N SER A 852 12.30 1.42 -24.81
CA SER A 852 12.84 2.75 -24.50
C SER A 852 14.00 3.12 -25.41
N GLU A 853 14.95 2.20 -25.61
CA GLU A 853 16.13 2.42 -26.46
C GLU A 853 15.76 2.37 -27.94
N PHE A 854 14.81 1.51 -28.32
CA PHE A 854 14.27 1.42 -29.68
C PHE A 854 13.43 2.65 -30.04
N GLN A 855 12.78 3.34 -29.09
CA GLN A 855 12.14 4.64 -29.38
C GLN A 855 13.16 5.75 -29.64
N ILE A 856 14.31 5.75 -28.95
CA ILE A 856 15.41 6.70 -29.23
C ILE A 856 15.98 6.41 -30.63
N ALA A 857 16.28 5.14 -30.93
CA ALA A 857 16.78 4.73 -32.25
C ALA A 857 15.77 5.04 -33.38
N LEU A 858 14.48 4.79 -33.16
CA LEU A 858 13.44 5.07 -34.15
C LEU A 858 13.26 6.58 -34.38
N TYR A 859 13.34 7.41 -33.33
CA TYR A 859 13.27 8.87 -33.45
C TYR A 859 14.43 9.43 -34.29
N CYS A 860 15.65 8.91 -34.11
CA CYS A 860 16.79 9.22 -34.98
C CYS A 860 16.54 8.75 -36.43
N PHE A 861 16.02 7.53 -36.62
CA PHE A 861 15.77 6.97 -37.95
C PHE A 861 14.68 7.76 -38.72
N THR A 862 13.63 8.23 -38.03
CA THR A 862 12.56 9.06 -38.61
C THR A 862 12.97 10.49 -38.97
N LYS A 863 14.20 10.92 -38.65
CA LYS A 863 14.78 12.19 -39.12
C LYS A 863 15.87 12.01 -40.19
N SER A 864 16.03 10.80 -40.74
CA SER A 864 16.97 10.52 -41.85
C SER A 864 16.29 9.84 -43.05
N CYS A 865 14.98 10.08 -43.23
CA CYS A 865 14.17 9.69 -44.39
C CYS A 865 13.25 10.86 -44.79
#